data_AF-A0A0J9W9L6-F1
#
_entry.id   AF-A0A0J9W9L6-F1
#
_cell.length_a   1.000
_cell.length_b   1.000
_cell.length_c   1.000
_cell.angle_alpha   90.00
_cell.angle_beta   90.00
_cell.angle_gamma   90.00
#
_symmetry.space_group_name_H-M   'P 1'
#
loop_
_entity.id
_entity.type
_entity.pdbx_description
1 polymer ?
#
loop_
_entity_poly.entity_id
_entity_poly.type
_entity_poly.pdbx_seq_one_letter_code
_entity_poly.pdbx_strand_id
1 'polypeptide(L)'
;MRLLGTLLILVPLQVKARCDVLSRVNSKLRRAPLSTVRAKRHSRAAYIVHSPVPKESRRRYSLVGRRVSDHLRSAHPGSAPLRSMEQSHSSAIGSANGPAAADTSRIEEQIERCSQEISALVERNECIRGLNDEELKKEHDANEKSLEEKKRKLKRLYTLPSEPLNLAKNRTKVDNLAKRKLFYTNSFEIYGGSSGLIDYGPSGCLLKSELETLWRYHFIFYDEMLEICGTCITPYNVLKTSGHVDRFTDLMIRDAVTGEFFRADKYIAEWLTSRAEAVKKQEGEQAGDKRDHPLQEQPPHQVASQPHSAEQMMGVVRRLDGMSEQEIKDVIQQYEIKSPAKNEFVGPFPFNLMFQTKIGPKEDAEDASAQRGQPSGSPPSPTDVSYLNSVAFLRPETAQGIFVNFKKLLEYNGGKMPFAGAQIGLGFRNEISPRNGLLRVREFEMAEIEYFVNPERKCHEKYPLFKHLVLPLYPREEQLASGEHSRVVHMEIDEAVTKGIIANEALAYFLARTYLFLLKCGINKDGLRFRQHLPTEMAHYANDCWDAEILTSYGFIEVVGHADRSAYDLKNHIKVTGANLYACEKYDSPVEEEHIKISPNKAKIGMKFKSQQSVIYQWLNERTTEELLAIDEELNRKNSYVVSISPSGASSPPSSFELSRDMVKFEKFKKKVQEKNFIPNVIEPSFGIGRLIFCIIEHSFRTRTFADEKEERHYLSLPYALAPVKCSVLTISNNKTFVPFVKQIQMILNEISISSKIDTSSVSIGKKYARTDEIGIPFAVTIDFQTLKDKSVTLRERDSMLQVRLGLSELPGAVTALLRQKKTWAELVAQCGLFTQQNLDP
;
A
#
# COMPACT_ATOMS: atom_id res chain seq x y z
N MET A 1 -36.47 33.92 -6.29
CA MET A 1 -36.84 34.52 -4.99
C MET A 1 -36.52 33.48 -3.93
N ARG A 2 -35.40 33.58 -3.21
CA ARG A 2 -35.05 34.49 -2.08
C ARG A 2 -35.54 33.97 -0.72
N LEU A 3 -34.56 33.56 0.10
CA LEU A 3 -34.55 33.43 1.57
C LEU A 3 -35.45 32.32 2.18
N LEU A 4 -35.05 31.61 3.24
CA LEU A 4 -33.88 31.78 4.12
C LEU A 4 -32.93 30.57 4.10
N GLY A 5 -31.63 30.85 4.12
CA GLY A 5 -30.67 29.97 4.79
C GLY A 5 -30.34 30.54 6.17
N THR A 6 -29.90 29.68 7.11
CA THR A 6 -28.85 29.88 8.13
C THR A 6 -28.93 28.74 9.13
N LEU A 7 -27.99 27.78 9.10
CA LEU A 7 -27.48 27.15 10.32
C LEU A 7 -26.15 26.43 10.04
N LEU A 8 -25.12 26.80 10.79
CA LEU A 8 -23.82 26.13 10.80
C LEU A 8 -23.27 26.21 12.24
N ILE A 9 -22.57 25.15 12.69
CA ILE A 9 -21.65 25.08 13.84
C ILE A 9 -22.23 24.78 15.27
N LEU A 10 -22.13 23.48 15.63
CA LEU A 10 -21.66 22.86 16.90
C LEU A 10 -22.35 23.09 18.28
N VAL A 11 -23.06 22.04 18.78
CA VAL A 11 -22.70 21.08 19.89
C VAL A 11 -22.24 21.65 21.27
N PRO A 12 -22.50 21.02 22.47
CA PRO A 12 -23.25 19.79 22.85
C PRO A 12 -24.35 19.97 23.93
N LEU A 13 -25.20 18.95 24.19
CA LEU A 13 -25.77 18.71 25.55
C LEU A 13 -26.36 17.29 25.77
N GLN A 14 -25.82 16.60 26.78
CA GLN A 14 -26.41 15.56 27.65
C GLN A 14 -27.44 14.55 27.10
N VAL A 15 -26.99 13.29 26.94
CA VAL A 15 -27.88 12.11 27.03
C VAL A 15 -28.03 11.70 28.49
N LYS A 16 -29.11 12.12 29.14
CA LYS A 16 -29.59 11.53 30.40
C LYS A 16 -31.12 11.61 30.46
N ALA A 17 -31.73 10.54 30.99
CA ALA A 17 -33.17 10.34 31.19
C ALA A 17 -34.04 10.16 29.92
N ARG A 18 -34.52 8.92 29.71
CA ARG A 18 -35.91 8.59 29.30
C ARG A 18 -36.21 7.10 29.56
N CYS A 19 -36.34 6.76 30.84
CA CYS A 19 -37.35 5.77 31.24
C CYS A 19 -38.71 6.49 31.35
N ASP A 20 -39.79 5.71 31.49
CA ASP A 20 -41.17 6.18 31.76
C ASP A 20 -41.96 6.85 30.62
N VAL A 21 -42.10 6.17 29.47
CA VAL A 21 -43.34 6.27 28.65
C VAL A 21 -43.76 4.90 28.05
N LEU A 22 -43.87 3.84 28.87
CA LEU A 22 -44.53 2.57 28.45
C LEU A 22 -45.24 1.86 29.62
N SER A 23 -46.18 2.56 30.26
CA SER A 23 -47.24 1.88 31.02
C SER A 23 -48.60 2.53 30.72
N ARG A 24 -49.67 1.70 30.72
CA ARG A 24 -51.08 2.07 30.45
C ARG A 24 -51.49 2.30 28.98
N VAL A 25 -51.46 1.25 28.17
CA VAL A 25 -52.69 0.77 27.52
C VAL A 25 -52.74 -0.75 27.67
N ASN A 26 -53.78 -1.27 28.29
CA ASN A 26 -54.03 -2.71 28.43
C ASN A 26 -55.51 -2.99 28.15
N SER A 27 -55.84 -4.24 27.85
CA SER A 27 -57.17 -4.79 27.58
C SER A 27 -57.84 -4.42 26.25
N LYS A 28 -57.85 -5.39 25.32
CA LYS A 28 -59.10 -5.96 24.76
C LYS A 28 -58.82 -7.29 24.03
N LEU A 29 -59.61 -8.30 24.42
CA LEU A 29 -59.90 -9.61 23.81
C LEU A 29 -59.28 -10.88 24.45
N ARG A 30 -60.08 -11.96 24.38
CA ARG A 30 -60.00 -13.19 25.18
C ARG A 30 -59.52 -14.41 24.35
N ARG A 31 -59.07 -15.44 25.08
CA ARG A 31 -58.73 -16.83 24.64
C ARG A 31 -59.99 -17.56 24.09
N ALA A 32 -59.98 -18.73 23.43
CA ALA A 32 -59.03 -19.85 23.23
C ALA A 32 -59.51 -20.69 22.01
N PRO A 33 -59.09 -21.96 21.73
CA PRO A 33 -57.94 -22.76 22.20
C PRO A 33 -57.12 -23.41 21.04
N LEU A 34 -56.02 -24.10 21.38
CA LEU A 34 -55.32 -25.03 20.48
C LEU A 34 -54.93 -26.33 21.23
N SER A 35 -55.35 -27.46 20.68
CA SER A 35 -54.97 -28.83 21.03
C SER A 35 -55.03 -29.65 19.73
N THR A 36 -54.16 -30.63 19.44
CA THR A 36 -53.29 -31.44 20.31
C THR A 36 -52.20 -32.13 19.47
N VAL A 37 -50.99 -32.37 20.01
CA VAL A 37 -50.13 -33.58 19.80
C VAL A 37 -49.71 -33.93 18.34
N ARG A 38 -48.47 -34.26 17.96
CA ARG A 38 -47.15 -34.67 18.52
C ARG A 38 -46.09 -34.09 17.54
N ALA A 39 -44.76 -34.18 17.61
CA ALA A 39 -43.71 -34.73 18.49
C ALA A 39 -42.45 -33.83 18.22
N LYS A 40 -41.26 -33.93 18.81
CA LYS A 40 -40.59 -34.73 19.87
C LYS A 40 -39.54 -33.76 20.51
N ARG A 41 -38.97 -34.03 21.69
CA ARG A 41 -37.88 -33.16 22.24
C ARG A 41 -36.93 -33.93 23.17
N HIS A 42 -35.87 -33.21 23.56
CA HIS A 42 -34.79 -33.49 24.53
C HIS A 42 -33.49 -34.01 23.89
N SER A 43 -32.30 -33.55 24.30
CA SER A 43 -31.93 -32.79 25.51
C SER A 43 -30.98 -31.59 25.25
N ARG A 44 -30.86 -30.67 26.22
CA ARG A 44 -29.71 -29.75 26.35
C ARG A 44 -28.66 -30.45 27.21
N ALA A 45 -27.40 -30.43 26.80
CA ALA A 45 -26.26 -30.79 27.65
C ALA A 45 -25.49 -29.51 28.03
N ALA A 46 -25.12 -29.38 29.30
CA ALA A 46 -24.23 -28.33 29.78
C ALA A 46 -22.77 -28.83 29.70
N TYR A 47 -21.85 -27.96 29.30
CA TYR A 47 -20.43 -28.30 29.31
C TYR A 47 -19.85 -28.14 30.72
N ILE A 48 -19.40 -29.26 31.28
CA ILE A 48 -18.65 -29.32 32.54
C ILE A 48 -17.18 -29.00 32.24
N VAL A 49 -16.60 -28.05 32.96
CA VAL A 49 -15.16 -27.77 32.91
C VAL A 49 -14.44 -28.75 33.85
N HIS A 50 -13.66 -29.67 33.28
CA HIS A 50 -12.74 -30.51 34.04
C HIS A 50 -11.31 -29.95 33.97
N SER A 51 -10.84 -29.41 35.09
CA SER A 51 -9.40 -29.19 35.32
C SER A 51 -8.77 -30.44 35.94
N PRO A 52 -7.69 -31.00 35.36
CA PRO A 52 -6.83 -31.97 36.05
C PRO A 52 -5.71 -31.24 36.78
N VAL A 53 -5.70 -31.33 38.12
CA VAL A 53 -4.57 -30.93 38.97
C VAL A 53 -3.68 -32.16 39.21
N PRO A 54 -2.39 -32.15 38.83
CA PRO A 54 -1.45 -33.19 39.26
C PRO A 54 -1.08 -32.99 40.75
N LYS A 55 -1.21 -34.05 41.55
CA LYS A 55 -0.75 -34.06 42.96
C LYS A 55 0.76 -34.27 43.05
N GLU A 56 1.36 -33.66 44.08
CA GLU A 56 2.76 -33.86 44.45
C GLU A 56 3.09 -35.33 44.74
N SER A 57 4.35 -35.72 44.50
CA SER A 57 4.98 -36.83 45.21
C SER A 57 6.38 -36.44 45.67
N ARG A 58 6.66 -36.67 46.96
CA ARG A 58 7.94 -36.34 47.62
C ARG A 58 8.98 -37.44 47.41
N ARG A 59 10.24 -37.09 47.15
CA ARG A 59 11.43 -37.80 47.65
C ARG A 59 12.59 -36.81 47.90
N ARG A 60 13.46 -37.12 48.87
CA ARG A 60 14.52 -36.26 49.41
C ARG A 60 15.90 -36.60 48.81
N TYR A 61 16.89 -35.77 49.17
CA TYR A 61 18.37 -35.91 49.22
C TYR A 61 19.05 -34.80 48.39
N SER A 62 20.12 -34.09 48.77
CA SER A 62 20.76 -33.68 50.05
C SER A 62 22.17 -33.12 49.71
N LEU A 63 22.57 -31.94 50.22
CA LEU A 63 23.96 -31.38 50.19
C LEU A 63 24.52 -31.13 48.77
N VAL A 64 25.47 -30.24 48.45
CA VAL A 64 26.60 -29.53 49.10
C VAL A 64 26.67 -28.13 48.43
N GLY A 65 27.15 -26.99 48.96
CA GLY A 65 27.96 -26.72 50.15
C GLY A 65 29.35 -26.15 49.82
N ARG A 66 29.48 -24.90 49.31
CA ARG A 66 30.77 -24.16 49.27
C ARG A 66 30.60 -22.64 49.37
N ARG A 67 31.26 -22.02 50.35
CA ARG A 67 31.59 -20.59 50.43
C ARG A 67 33.05 -20.39 50.04
N VAL A 68 33.37 -19.28 49.37
CA VAL A 68 34.63 -18.48 49.44
C VAL A 68 34.28 -17.11 48.80
N SER A 69 34.73 -15.92 49.21
CA SER A 69 35.08 -15.30 50.51
C SER A 69 35.10 -13.77 50.30
N ASP A 70 35.02 -12.98 51.38
CA ASP A 70 35.06 -11.50 51.35
C ASP A 70 36.41 -10.91 50.91
N HIS A 71 36.40 -9.60 50.58
CA HIS A 71 37.41 -8.51 50.73
C HIS A 71 37.26 -7.52 49.54
N LEU A 72 37.14 -6.19 49.68
CA LEU A 72 37.64 -5.22 50.67
C LEU A 72 36.64 -4.06 50.95
N ARG A 73 36.93 -3.24 51.98
CA ARG A 73 36.11 -2.12 52.49
C ARG A 73 36.67 -0.72 52.15
N SER A 74 35.80 0.29 52.29
CA SER A 74 36.08 1.72 52.63
C SER A 74 36.69 2.62 51.53
N ALA A 75 36.47 3.95 51.49
CA ALA A 75 35.89 4.88 52.49
C ALA A 75 35.05 6.06 51.88
N HIS A 76 34.30 6.76 52.74
CA HIS A 76 33.62 8.07 52.53
C HIS A 76 34.56 9.27 52.82
N PRO A 77 34.14 10.57 52.85
CA PRO A 77 33.05 11.31 52.18
C PRO A 77 33.54 12.62 51.48
N GLY A 78 32.64 13.39 50.83
CA GLY A 78 32.92 14.78 50.39
C GLY A 78 31.66 15.53 49.93
N SER A 79 31.53 16.82 50.25
CA SER A 79 30.25 17.56 50.24
C SER A 79 30.22 18.85 49.40
N ALA A 80 29.18 19.00 48.55
CA ALA A 80 28.54 20.26 48.09
C ALA A 80 29.40 21.28 47.28
N PRO A 81 28.80 22.34 46.65
CA PRO A 81 27.58 22.35 45.82
C PRO A 81 27.74 23.13 44.47
N LEU A 82 26.71 23.06 43.63
CA LEU A 82 26.27 24.01 42.57
C LEU A 82 27.18 25.22 42.18
N ARG A 83 27.62 25.26 40.91
CA ARG A 83 27.54 26.43 39.99
C ARG A 83 28.29 26.18 38.66
N SER A 84 27.54 26.13 37.54
CA SER A 84 27.88 26.73 36.23
C SER A 84 26.98 26.13 35.13
N MET A 85 25.79 26.69 34.93
CA MET A 85 24.96 26.37 33.75
C MET A 85 24.55 27.68 33.06
N GLU A 86 25.56 28.42 32.61
CA GLU A 86 25.43 29.54 31.68
C GLU A 86 26.53 29.39 30.61
N GLN A 87 26.24 29.88 29.40
CA GLN A 87 27.14 29.95 28.22
C GLN A 87 27.40 28.65 27.42
N SER A 88 26.41 28.24 26.61
CA SER A 88 26.67 27.59 25.30
C SER A 88 25.56 27.81 24.26
N HIS A 89 24.83 28.93 24.32
CA HIS A 89 23.97 29.39 23.22
C HIS A 89 24.53 30.67 22.59
N SER A 90 25.38 30.51 21.58
CA SER A 90 25.89 31.61 20.75
C SER A 90 26.33 31.13 19.36
N SER A 91 25.36 30.73 18.54
CA SER A 91 25.49 30.85 17.08
C SER A 91 24.10 31.00 16.43
N ALA A 92 24.01 31.92 15.47
CA ALA A 92 22.87 32.16 14.58
C ALA A 92 21.55 32.74 15.18
N ILE A 93 21.60 33.95 15.77
CA ILE A 93 20.54 34.96 15.58
C ILE A 93 21.19 36.32 15.28
N GLY A 94 21.07 36.79 14.04
CA GLY A 94 21.31 38.18 13.66
C GLY A 94 19.99 38.96 13.69
N SER A 95 19.99 40.16 14.26
CA SER A 95 18.77 40.91 14.62
C SER A 95 18.14 41.73 13.50
N ALA A 96 16.89 42.16 13.78
CA ALA A 96 16.24 43.40 13.32
C ALA A 96 15.21 43.31 12.19
N ASN A 97 14.12 42.57 12.42
CA ASN A 97 12.73 43.04 12.30
C ASN A 97 11.82 41.91 12.81
N GLY A 98 10.81 42.23 13.62
CA GLY A 98 10.01 41.20 14.32
C GLY A 98 9.30 40.25 13.35
N PRO A 99 9.59 38.93 13.36
CA PRO A 99 8.89 38.00 12.50
C PRO A 99 7.56 37.58 13.17
N ALA A 100 6.50 37.53 12.37
CA ALA A 100 5.39 36.64 12.68
C ALA A 100 5.95 35.23 12.89
N ALA A 101 5.47 34.51 13.91
CA ALA A 101 6.03 33.21 14.30
C ALA A 101 6.18 32.29 13.08
N ALA A 102 7.44 32.02 12.70
CA ALA A 102 7.73 31.22 11.51
C ALA A 102 7.19 29.80 11.73
N ASP A 103 6.38 29.32 10.79
CA ASP A 103 5.79 27.99 10.89
C ASP A 103 6.88 26.93 10.86
N THR A 104 7.07 26.25 12.00
CA THR A 104 8.08 25.22 12.19
C THR A 104 7.62 23.83 11.75
N SER A 105 6.41 23.70 11.15
CA SER A 105 5.95 22.42 10.59
C SER A 105 6.79 22.01 9.38
N ARG A 106 6.82 20.71 9.08
CA ARG A 106 7.59 20.17 7.94
C ARG A 106 7.06 20.70 6.62
N ILE A 107 7.93 20.78 5.60
CA ILE A 107 7.55 21.26 4.27
C ILE A 107 6.44 20.40 3.68
N GLU A 108 6.46 19.09 3.90
CA GLU A 108 5.42 18.14 3.50
C GLU A 108 4.06 18.46 4.14
N GLU A 109 4.04 18.81 5.43
CA GLU A 109 2.82 19.22 6.15
C GLU A 109 2.32 20.59 5.65
N GLN A 110 3.23 21.50 5.31
CA GLN A 110 2.89 22.79 4.71
C GLN A 110 2.28 22.61 3.30
N ILE A 111 2.80 21.65 2.51
CA ILE A 111 2.27 21.28 1.19
C ILE A 111 0.87 20.66 1.33
N GLU A 112 0.68 19.70 2.24
CA GLU A 112 -0.63 19.06 2.46
C GLU A 112 -1.68 20.11 2.85
N ARG A 113 -1.39 20.95 3.85
CA ARG A 113 -2.30 21.99 4.33
C ARG A 113 -2.58 23.04 3.25
N CYS A 114 -1.56 23.50 2.52
CA CYS A 114 -1.77 24.46 1.42
C CYS A 114 -2.59 23.86 0.27
N SER A 115 -2.45 22.56 -0.01
CA SER A 115 -3.27 21.86 -0.99
C SER A 115 -4.72 21.73 -0.52
N GLN A 116 -4.97 21.35 0.73
CA GLN A 116 -6.32 21.30 1.31
C GLN A 116 -7.03 22.66 1.25
N GLU A 117 -6.32 23.75 1.58
CA GLU A 117 -6.83 25.12 1.47
C GLU A 117 -7.17 25.49 0.01
N ILE A 118 -6.40 25.02 -0.97
CA ILE A 118 -6.68 25.20 -2.40
C ILE A 118 -7.93 24.40 -2.80
N SER A 119 -7.98 23.11 -2.48
CA SER A 119 -9.11 22.22 -2.83
C SER A 119 -10.44 22.76 -2.28
N ALA A 120 -10.45 23.27 -1.04
CA ALA A 120 -11.64 23.86 -0.43
C ALA A 120 -12.12 25.15 -1.13
N LEU A 121 -11.19 25.98 -1.64
CA LEU A 121 -11.55 27.17 -2.43
C LEU A 121 -12.07 26.78 -3.81
N VAL A 122 -11.46 25.80 -4.48
CA VAL A 122 -11.93 25.29 -5.78
C VAL A 122 -13.32 24.69 -5.65
N GLU A 123 -13.54 23.83 -4.66
CA GLU A 123 -14.85 23.24 -4.36
C GLU A 123 -15.91 24.31 -4.09
N ARG A 124 -15.58 25.33 -3.28
CA ARG A 124 -16.49 26.45 -3.00
C ARG A 124 -16.82 27.24 -4.26
N ASN A 125 -15.84 27.50 -5.13
CA ASN A 125 -16.05 28.21 -6.39
C ASN A 125 -16.92 27.40 -7.37
N GLU A 126 -16.72 26.09 -7.47
CA GLU A 126 -17.58 25.19 -8.25
C GLU A 126 -19.04 25.21 -7.75
N CYS A 127 -19.27 25.24 -6.44
CA CYS A 127 -20.63 25.32 -5.86
C CYS A 127 -21.37 26.64 -6.15
N ILE A 128 -20.65 27.75 -6.34
CA ILE A 128 -21.26 29.09 -6.59
C ILE A 128 -21.23 29.51 -8.06
N ARG A 129 -20.50 28.77 -8.91
CA ARG A 129 -20.35 29.05 -10.34
C ARG A 129 -21.71 29.06 -11.03
N GLY A 130 -21.99 30.14 -11.78
CA GLY A 130 -23.23 30.29 -12.54
C GLY A 130 -24.45 30.73 -11.72
N LEU A 131 -24.32 30.98 -10.41
CA LEU A 131 -25.40 31.56 -9.61
C LEU A 131 -25.50 33.07 -9.85
N ASN A 132 -26.71 33.55 -10.18
CA ASN A 132 -26.99 34.96 -10.40
C ASN A 132 -27.23 35.71 -9.08
N ASP A 133 -26.17 35.85 -8.28
CA ASP A 133 -26.16 36.64 -7.04
C ASP A 133 -24.87 37.49 -6.94
N GLU A 134 -25.01 38.78 -6.62
CA GLU A 134 -23.90 39.73 -6.58
C GLU A 134 -22.97 39.57 -5.36
N GLU A 135 -23.43 38.95 -4.29
CA GLU A 135 -22.60 38.64 -3.12
C GLU A 135 -21.76 37.40 -3.39
N LEU A 136 -22.35 36.37 -4.02
CA LEU A 136 -21.64 35.16 -4.42
C LEU A 136 -20.61 35.40 -5.54
N LYS A 137 -20.85 36.34 -6.47
CA LYS A 137 -19.83 36.77 -7.44
C LYS A 137 -18.60 37.39 -6.75
N LYS A 138 -18.83 38.27 -5.76
CA LYS A 138 -17.73 38.88 -4.99
C LYS A 138 -16.97 37.83 -4.18
N GLU A 139 -17.67 36.83 -3.64
CA GLU A 139 -17.03 35.69 -2.96
C GLU A 139 -16.16 34.89 -3.95
N HIS A 140 -16.69 34.55 -5.12
CA HIS A 140 -15.95 33.86 -6.19
C HIS A 140 -14.66 34.60 -6.58
N ASP A 141 -14.74 35.90 -6.85
CA ASP A 141 -13.60 36.72 -7.25
C ASP A 141 -12.55 36.86 -6.12
N ALA A 142 -13.00 36.92 -4.86
CA ALA A 142 -12.11 36.90 -3.69
C ALA A 142 -11.43 35.53 -3.51
N ASN A 143 -12.16 34.45 -3.72
CA ASN A 143 -11.64 33.08 -3.68
C ASN A 143 -10.62 32.84 -4.79
N GLU A 144 -10.86 33.28 -6.03
CA GLU A 144 -9.89 33.19 -7.14
C GLU A 144 -8.59 33.95 -6.83
N LYS A 145 -8.70 35.14 -6.22
CA LYS A 145 -7.51 35.88 -5.77
C LYS A 145 -6.74 35.14 -4.68
N SER A 146 -7.43 34.51 -3.73
CA SER A 146 -6.79 33.68 -2.69
C SER A 146 -6.19 32.39 -3.26
N LEU A 147 -6.85 31.79 -4.26
CA LEU A 147 -6.43 30.59 -4.97
C LEU A 147 -5.08 30.83 -5.65
N GLU A 148 -4.93 31.93 -6.37
CA GLU A 148 -3.68 32.30 -7.04
C GLU A 148 -2.53 32.54 -6.03
N GLU A 149 -2.81 33.22 -4.91
CA GLU A 149 -1.83 33.40 -3.85
C GLU A 149 -1.37 32.06 -3.24
N LYS A 150 -2.32 31.15 -2.97
CA LYS A 150 -2.01 29.82 -2.42
C LYS A 150 -1.30 28.93 -3.42
N LYS A 151 -1.69 28.92 -4.70
CA LYS A 151 -0.96 28.20 -5.77
C LYS A 151 0.49 28.66 -5.86
N ARG A 152 0.74 29.98 -5.83
CA ARG A 152 2.09 30.56 -5.79
C ARG A 152 2.87 30.16 -4.52
N LYS A 153 2.22 30.13 -3.35
CA LYS A 153 2.82 29.64 -2.10
C LYS A 153 3.19 28.15 -2.21
N LEU A 154 2.28 27.31 -2.72
CA LEU A 154 2.49 25.89 -2.94
C LEU A 154 3.66 25.62 -3.89
N LYS A 155 3.71 26.32 -5.03
CA LYS A 155 4.81 26.25 -6.00
C LYS A 155 6.16 26.60 -5.36
N ARG A 156 6.20 27.61 -4.49
CA ARG A 156 7.39 27.92 -3.68
C ARG A 156 7.75 26.78 -2.72
N LEU A 157 6.79 26.19 -1.99
CA LEU A 157 7.07 25.08 -1.06
C LEU A 157 7.71 23.88 -1.77
N TYR A 158 7.28 23.54 -2.98
CA TYR A 158 7.91 22.47 -3.78
C TYR A 158 9.40 22.74 -4.07
N THR A 159 9.79 24.00 -4.31
CA THR A 159 11.19 24.37 -4.58
C THR A 159 12.10 24.37 -3.35
N LEU A 160 11.56 24.30 -2.13
CA LEU A 160 12.37 24.25 -0.91
C LEU A 160 12.88 22.81 -0.68
N PRO A 161 14.17 22.60 -0.35
CA PRO A 161 14.69 21.28 -0.04
C PRO A 161 14.16 20.77 1.30
N SER A 162 13.91 19.48 1.37
CA SER A 162 13.43 18.76 2.55
C SER A 162 14.58 18.40 3.49
N GLU A 163 14.27 17.88 4.68
CA GLU A 163 15.31 17.50 5.64
C GLU A 163 16.15 16.31 5.12
N PRO A 164 17.50 16.35 5.14
CA PRO A 164 18.33 15.28 4.59
C PRO A 164 18.27 13.99 5.43
N LEU A 165 17.76 12.92 4.83
CA LEU A 165 17.46 11.66 5.52
C LEU A 165 18.68 10.82 5.94
N ASN A 166 19.83 11.00 5.28
CA ASN A 166 21.08 10.25 5.56
C ASN A 166 20.92 8.71 5.55
N LEU A 167 20.02 8.19 4.69
CA LEU A 167 19.50 6.81 4.69
C LEU A 167 20.60 5.73 4.82
N ALA A 168 21.59 5.71 3.91
CA ALA A 168 22.65 4.72 3.90
C ALA A 168 23.51 4.72 5.19
N LYS A 169 23.73 5.89 5.81
CA LYS A 169 24.44 6.04 7.09
C LYS A 169 23.58 5.56 8.28
N ASN A 170 22.26 5.64 8.16
CA ASN A 170 21.31 5.31 9.20
C ASN A 170 20.82 3.86 9.18
N ARG A 171 20.89 3.14 8.03
CA ARG A 171 20.36 1.77 7.84
C ARG A 171 20.55 0.85 9.06
N THR A 172 21.79 0.59 9.48
CA THR A 172 22.10 -0.30 10.61
C THR A 172 21.51 0.20 11.94
N LYS A 173 21.42 1.52 12.14
CA LYS A 173 20.81 2.12 13.33
C LYS A 173 19.29 1.96 13.32
N VAL A 174 18.66 2.10 12.15
CA VAL A 174 17.23 1.87 11.91
C VAL A 174 16.87 0.41 12.17
N ASP A 175 17.57 -0.54 11.56
CA ASP A 175 17.35 -1.98 11.76
C ASP A 175 17.47 -2.39 13.24
N ASN A 176 18.53 -1.90 13.91
CA ASN A 176 18.75 -2.16 15.33
C ASN A 176 17.67 -1.54 16.22
N LEU A 177 17.14 -0.36 15.88
CA LEU A 177 16.02 0.25 16.59
C LEU A 177 14.73 -0.56 16.37
N ALA A 178 14.40 -0.88 15.12
CA ALA A 178 13.18 -1.60 14.75
C ALA A 178 13.08 -2.95 15.46
N LYS A 179 14.16 -3.74 15.45
CA LYS A 179 14.25 -5.04 16.15
C LYS A 179 14.21 -4.89 17.66
N ARG A 180 15.07 -4.04 18.26
CA ARG A 180 15.13 -3.84 19.73
C ARG A 180 13.84 -3.27 20.32
N LYS A 181 13.07 -2.52 19.53
CA LYS A 181 11.75 -1.97 19.93
C LYS A 181 10.57 -2.80 19.46
N LEU A 182 10.84 -3.97 18.88
CA LEU A 182 9.88 -4.94 18.40
C LEU A 182 8.76 -4.25 17.58
N PHE A 183 9.18 -3.48 16.56
CA PHE A 183 8.29 -3.11 15.47
C PHE A 183 7.98 -4.35 14.64
N TYR A 184 9.02 -5.09 14.25
CA TYR A 184 8.89 -6.39 13.62
C TYR A 184 10.08 -7.31 13.98
N THR A 185 9.89 -8.62 13.88
CA THR A 185 10.96 -9.64 13.90
C THR A 185 10.65 -10.78 12.92
N ASN A 186 11.61 -11.66 12.67
CA ASN A 186 11.39 -12.84 11.82
C ASN A 186 10.43 -13.82 12.51
N SER A 187 9.42 -14.30 11.80
CA SER A 187 8.50 -15.29 12.36
C SER A 187 9.25 -16.58 12.73
N PHE A 188 8.86 -17.18 13.85
CA PHE A 188 9.43 -18.43 14.38
C PHE A 188 10.94 -18.39 14.69
N GLU A 189 11.49 -17.22 15.06
CA GLU A 189 12.91 -16.99 15.34
C GLU A 189 13.56 -18.07 16.26
N ILE A 190 12.86 -18.48 17.33
CA ILE A 190 13.35 -19.53 18.27
C ILE A 190 13.44 -20.95 17.67
N TYR A 191 12.84 -21.18 16.49
CA TYR A 191 12.94 -22.42 15.71
C TYR A 191 13.95 -22.32 14.55
N GLY A 192 14.73 -21.23 14.49
CA GLY A 192 15.66 -20.91 13.40
C GLY A 192 15.14 -19.83 12.44
N GLY A 193 13.88 -19.42 12.58
CA GLY A 193 13.22 -18.43 11.74
C GLY A 193 12.79 -18.97 10.36
N SER A 194 11.82 -18.28 9.73
CA SER A 194 11.42 -18.55 8.35
C SER A 194 11.66 -17.32 7.47
N SER A 195 12.44 -17.49 6.39
CA SER A 195 12.74 -16.37 5.49
C SER A 195 11.48 -15.89 4.78
N GLY A 196 11.26 -14.56 4.83
CA GLY A 196 10.10 -13.91 4.24
C GLY A 196 8.83 -13.97 5.07
N LEU A 197 8.85 -14.49 6.30
CA LEU A 197 7.74 -14.39 7.25
C LEU A 197 8.14 -13.47 8.41
N ILE A 198 7.27 -12.51 8.73
CA ILE A 198 7.56 -11.42 9.68
C ILE A 198 6.42 -11.26 10.68
N ASP A 199 6.74 -11.30 11.96
CA ASP A 199 5.82 -11.02 13.06
C ASP A 199 5.92 -9.53 13.44
N TYR A 200 4.80 -8.81 13.44
CA TYR A 200 4.74 -7.45 14.00
C TYR A 200 4.64 -7.51 15.53
N GLY A 201 5.48 -6.72 16.21
CA GLY A 201 5.40 -6.56 17.66
C GLY A 201 4.51 -5.39 18.08
N PRO A 202 4.40 -5.08 19.39
CA PRO A 202 3.43 -4.11 19.89
C PRO A 202 3.50 -2.73 19.24
N SER A 203 4.70 -2.23 18.96
CA SER A 203 4.90 -0.93 18.30
C SER A 203 4.51 -0.98 16.81
N GLY A 204 4.78 -2.11 16.14
CA GLY A 204 4.48 -2.32 14.73
C GLY A 204 3.01 -2.59 14.45
N CYS A 205 2.34 -3.40 15.28
CA CYS A 205 0.89 -3.62 15.17
C CYS A 205 0.10 -2.32 15.30
N LEU A 206 0.51 -1.44 16.22
CA LEU A 206 -0.11 -0.13 16.39
C LEU A 206 0.22 0.81 15.22
N LEU A 207 1.48 0.89 14.76
CA LEU A 207 1.84 1.66 13.55
C LEU A 207 1.05 1.20 12.31
N LYS A 208 0.92 -0.11 12.11
CA LYS A 208 0.14 -0.74 11.05
C LYS A 208 -1.34 -0.35 11.15
N SER A 209 -1.94 -0.49 12.33
CA SER A 209 -3.35 -0.14 12.55
C SER A 209 -3.63 1.36 12.34
N GLU A 210 -2.73 2.25 12.76
CA GLU A 210 -2.83 3.69 12.51
C GLU A 210 -2.64 4.02 11.01
N LEU A 211 -1.75 3.32 10.30
CA LEU A 211 -1.55 3.46 8.85
C LEU A 211 -2.77 2.99 8.05
N GLU A 212 -3.33 1.83 8.36
CA GLU A 212 -4.59 1.35 7.78
C GLU A 212 -5.74 2.34 8.04
N THR A 213 -5.81 2.89 9.25
CA THR A 213 -6.84 3.87 9.63
C THR A 213 -6.67 5.15 8.82
N LEU A 214 -5.44 5.65 8.69
CA LEU A 214 -5.12 6.81 7.86
C LEU A 214 -5.49 6.57 6.39
N TRP A 215 -5.22 5.38 5.86
CA TRP A 215 -5.57 4.99 4.50
C TRP A 215 -7.09 4.93 4.30
N ARG A 216 -7.85 4.35 5.24
CA ARG A 216 -9.33 4.37 5.23
C ARG A 216 -9.89 5.80 5.21
N TYR A 217 -9.36 6.71 6.04
CA TYR A 217 -9.79 8.12 6.02
C TYR A 217 -9.37 8.86 4.75
N HIS A 218 -8.25 8.49 4.13
CA HIS A 218 -7.73 9.19 2.97
C HIS A 218 -8.34 8.73 1.64
N PHE A 219 -8.70 7.44 1.52
CA PHE A 219 -9.29 6.88 0.31
C PHE A 219 -10.76 6.50 0.55
N ILE A 220 -11.03 5.47 1.35
CA ILE A 220 -12.39 4.91 1.51
C ILE A 220 -13.42 5.96 1.95
N PHE A 221 -13.18 6.68 3.05
CA PHE A 221 -14.17 7.65 3.56
C PHE A 221 -14.18 8.98 2.79
N TYR A 222 -13.10 9.32 2.07
CA TYR A 222 -13.06 10.54 1.26
C TYR A 222 -13.77 10.36 -0.09
N ASP A 223 -13.67 9.17 -0.68
CA ASP A 223 -14.25 8.81 -1.99
C ASP A 223 -15.43 7.84 -1.91
N GLU A 224 -16.00 7.68 -0.73
CA GLU A 224 -17.19 6.83 -0.44
C GLU A 224 -17.04 5.40 -1.00
N MET A 225 -15.81 4.87 -0.99
CA MET A 225 -15.47 3.59 -1.61
C MET A 225 -16.08 2.41 -0.85
N LEU A 226 -16.40 1.34 -1.58
CA LEU A 226 -17.01 0.15 -1.02
C LEU A 226 -15.95 -0.83 -0.49
N GLU A 227 -15.55 -0.67 0.78
CA GLU A 227 -14.63 -1.60 1.46
C GLU A 227 -15.28 -2.99 1.62
N ILE A 228 -14.59 -4.04 1.17
CA ILE A 228 -14.96 -5.44 1.38
C ILE A 228 -13.82 -6.25 2.00
N CYS A 229 -14.15 -7.44 2.51
CA CYS A 229 -13.19 -8.41 3.02
C CYS A 229 -13.41 -9.79 2.37
N GLY A 230 -12.74 -10.06 1.25
CA GLY A 230 -12.71 -11.36 0.60
C GLY A 230 -11.84 -12.39 1.33
N THR A 231 -12.02 -13.68 1.02
CA THR A 231 -11.23 -14.78 1.58
C THR A 231 -9.80 -14.83 1.03
N CYS A 232 -8.85 -15.36 1.82
CA CYS A 232 -7.47 -15.59 1.35
C CYS A 232 -7.34 -16.86 0.51
N ILE A 233 -8.18 -17.88 0.76
CA ILE A 233 -8.23 -19.10 -0.05
C ILE A 233 -9.06 -18.82 -1.30
N THR A 234 -8.52 -19.16 -2.47
CA THR A 234 -9.10 -18.90 -3.79
C THR A 234 -9.06 -20.16 -4.65
N PRO A 235 -10.20 -20.65 -5.18
CA PRO A 235 -10.24 -21.85 -6.04
C PRO A 235 -9.43 -21.69 -7.33
N TYR A 236 -8.84 -22.79 -7.82
CA TYR A 236 -8.03 -22.84 -9.04
C TYR A 236 -8.66 -22.09 -10.22
N ASN A 237 -9.96 -22.33 -10.47
CA ASN A 237 -10.67 -21.76 -11.62
C ASN A 237 -10.65 -20.22 -11.66
N VAL A 238 -10.64 -19.54 -10.51
CA VAL A 238 -10.60 -18.06 -10.44
C VAL A 238 -9.23 -17.54 -10.89
N LEU A 239 -8.15 -18.12 -10.36
CA LEU A 239 -6.78 -17.73 -10.68
C LEU A 239 -6.32 -18.23 -12.06
N LYS A 240 -6.94 -19.29 -12.59
CA LYS A 240 -6.81 -19.70 -13.99
C LYS A 240 -7.51 -18.72 -14.92
N THR A 241 -8.68 -18.20 -14.54
CA THR A 241 -9.45 -17.23 -15.34
C THR A 241 -8.76 -15.86 -15.42
N SER A 242 -8.17 -15.37 -14.32
CA SER A 242 -7.36 -14.14 -14.35
C SER A 242 -5.97 -14.32 -14.96
N GLY A 243 -5.55 -15.56 -15.27
CA GLY A 243 -4.27 -15.88 -15.90
C GLY A 243 -3.09 -16.06 -14.93
N HIS A 244 -3.30 -15.90 -13.63
CA HIS A 244 -2.26 -16.11 -12.60
C HIS A 244 -1.66 -17.52 -12.64
N VAL A 245 -2.47 -18.56 -12.82
CA VAL A 245 -1.97 -19.95 -12.93
C VAL A 245 -0.96 -20.13 -14.06
N ASP A 246 -1.09 -19.36 -15.14
CA ASP A 246 -0.26 -19.51 -16.35
C ASP A 246 0.94 -18.56 -16.38
N ARG A 247 0.87 -17.44 -15.64
CA ARG A 247 1.83 -16.32 -15.75
C ARG A 247 2.53 -15.94 -14.45
N PHE A 248 2.03 -16.38 -13.30
CA PHE A 248 2.57 -16.03 -11.98
C PHE A 248 3.73 -16.96 -11.60
N THR A 249 4.72 -17.00 -12.50
CA THR A 249 5.81 -17.97 -12.54
C THR A 249 7.12 -17.22 -12.79
N ASP A 250 8.05 -17.28 -11.83
CA ASP A 250 9.40 -16.75 -11.99
C ASP A 250 10.33 -17.82 -12.56
N LEU A 251 11.39 -17.38 -13.26
CA LEU A 251 12.51 -18.25 -13.60
C LEU A 251 13.50 -18.32 -12.43
N MET A 252 13.81 -19.54 -11.97
CA MET A 252 14.82 -19.82 -10.96
C MET A 252 16.05 -20.50 -11.56
N ILE A 253 17.21 -20.19 -11.01
CA ILE A 253 18.47 -20.92 -11.22
C ILE A 253 18.94 -21.50 -9.90
N ARG A 254 19.56 -22.68 -9.94
CA ARG A 254 20.05 -23.39 -8.75
C ARG A 254 21.57 -23.57 -8.83
N ASP A 255 22.30 -23.23 -7.77
CA ASP A 255 23.72 -23.57 -7.66
C ASP A 255 23.90 -25.10 -7.75
N ALA A 256 24.79 -25.55 -8.63
CA ALA A 256 24.99 -26.97 -8.90
C ALA A 256 25.56 -27.77 -7.71
N VAL A 257 26.19 -27.11 -6.73
CA VAL A 257 26.89 -27.71 -5.60
C VAL A 257 26.19 -27.41 -4.28
N THR A 258 25.83 -26.15 -4.00
CA THR A 258 25.17 -25.77 -2.74
C THR A 258 23.66 -26.07 -2.74
N GLY A 259 23.06 -26.18 -3.93
CA GLY A 259 21.62 -26.35 -4.09
C GLY A 259 20.78 -25.10 -3.79
N GLU A 260 21.42 -23.95 -3.51
CA GLU A 260 20.71 -22.69 -3.29
C GLU A 260 20.01 -22.20 -4.56
N PHE A 261 18.78 -21.68 -4.39
CA PHE A 261 17.97 -21.14 -5.48
C PHE A 261 18.00 -19.62 -5.51
N PHE A 262 18.13 -19.07 -6.71
CA PHE A 262 18.10 -17.65 -6.99
C PHE A 262 17.06 -17.36 -8.08
N ARG A 263 16.37 -16.22 -7.97
CA ARG A 263 15.52 -15.72 -9.04
C ARG A 263 16.43 -15.17 -10.15
N ALA A 264 16.29 -15.71 -11.37
CA ALA A 264 17.31 -15.61 -12.41
C ALA A 264 17.54 -14.16 -12.88
N ASP A 265 16.47 -13.46 -13.25
CA ASP A 265 16.50 -12.05 -13.68
C ASP A 265 17.19 -11.15 -12.64
N LYS A 266 16.83 -11.25 -11.36
CA LYS A 266 17.38 -10.38 -10.30
C LYS A 266 18.84 -10.72 -9.99
N TYR A 267 19.22 -12.01 -9.96
CA TYR A 267 20.61 -12.40 -9.76
C TYR A 267 21.51 -11.91 -10.91
N ILE A 268 21.06 -12.11 -12.16
CA ILE A 268 21.78 -11.65 -13.36
C ILE A 268 21.86 -10.12 -13.39
N ALA A 269 20.79 -9.41 -13.00
CA ALA A 269 20.78 -7.95 -12.90
C ALA A 269 21.80 -7.42 -11.87
N GLU A 270 21.81 -7.98 -10.66
CA GLU A 270 22.78 -7.64 -9.60
C GLU A 270 24.23 -7.89 -10.07
N TRP A 271 24.48 -9.03 -10.73
CA TRP A 271 25.80 -9.42 -11.23
C TRP A 271 26.29 -8.51 -12.37
N LEU A 272 25.46 -8.30 -13.40
CA LEU A 272 25.80 -7.46 -14.56
C LEU A 272 26.00 -6.00 -14.18
N THR A 273 25.16 -5.45 -13.27
CA THR A 273 25.31 -4.08 -12.79
C THR A 273 26.64 -3.90 -12.05
N SER A 274 26.96 -4.83 -11.14
CA SER A 274 28.24 -4.83 -10.40
C SER A 274 29.45 -4.95 -11.34
N ARG A 275 29.33 -5.74 -12.40
CA ARG A 275 30.38 -5.91 -13.42
C ARG A 275 30.54 -4.66 -14.28
N ALA A 276 29.44 -4.02 -14.69
CA ALA A 276 29.44 -2.79 -15.46
C ALA A 276 30.06 -1.61 -14.69
N GLU A 277 29.80 -1.49 -13.38
CA GLU A 277 30.47 -0.51 -12.52
C GLU A 277 31.99 -0.74 -12.42
N ALA A 278 32.43 -2.00 -12.34
CA ALA A 278 33.85 -2.33 -12.30
C ALA A 278 34.56 -1.96 -13.63
N VAL A 279 33.92 -2.22 -14.77
CA VAL A 279 34.43 -1.83 -16.10
C VAL A 279 34.54 -0.30 -16.20
N LYS A 280 33.49 0.46 -15.83
CA LYS A 280 33.52 1.94 -15.85
C LYS A 280 34.65 2.53 -15.00
N LYS A 281 34.98 1.92 -13.86
CA LYS A 281 36.11 2.35 -13.01
C LYS A 281 37.45 2.12 -13.70
N GLN A 282 37.65 0.96 -14.34
CA GLN A 282 38.88 0.65 -15.08
C GLN A 282 39.06 1.54 -16.32
N GLU A 283 37.99 1.83 -17.05
CA GLU A 283 37.99 2.78 -18.18
C GLU A 283 38.33 4.21 -17.73
N GLY A 284 37.81 4.64 -16.57
CA GLY A 284 38.12 5.94 -15.98
C GLY A 284 39.56 6.07 -15.46
N GLU A 285 40.12 5.01 -14.87
CA GLU A 285 41.51 4.98 -14.39
C GLU A 285 42.51 4.99 -15.56
N GLN A 286 42.24 4.25 -16.65
CA GLN A 286 43.09 4.26 -17.85
C GLN A 286 43.07 5.59 -18.63
N ALA A 287 42.07 6.45 -18.41
CA ALA A 287 42.06 7.81 -18.96
C ALA A 287 42.98 8.77 -18.20
N GLY A 288 43.38 8.44 -16.96
CA GLY A 288 44.21 9.28 -16.09
C GLY A 288 45.72 9.15 -16.32
N ASP A 289 46.20 8.03 -16.87
CA ASP A 289 47.63 7.71 -16.95
C ASP A 289 48.12 7.48 -18.39
N LYS A 290 48.26 8.57 -19.14
CA LYS A 290 48.96 8.61 -20.43
C LYS A 290 50.01 9.72 -20.46
N ARG A 291 51.20 9.41 -19.92
CA ARG A 291 52.47 10.03 -20.35
C ARG A 291 53.58 8.97 -20.44
N ASP A 292 54.02 8.76 -21.68
CA ASP A 292 55.33 8.25 -22.12
C ASP A 292 55.94 6.99 -21.48
N HIS A 293 55.86 5.86 -22.19
CA HIS A 293 57.05 5.05 -22.55
C HIS A 293 56.74 4.10 -23.74
N PRO A 294 57.73 3.72 -24.58
CA PRO A 294 57.47 3.04 -25.86
C PRO A 294 57.55 1.51 -25.81
N LEU A 295 56.72 0.90 -26.66
CA LEU A 295 56.72 -0.46 -27.23
C LEU A 295 57.80 -1.46 -26.78
N GLN A 296 57.37 -2.57 -26.18
CA GLN A 296 58.02 -3.88 -26.26
C GLN A 296 57.02 -4.96 -26.69
N GLU A 297 57.52 -5.97 -27.41
CA GLU A 297 56.72 -6.98 -28.12
C GLU A 297 56.17 -8.09 -27.19
N GLN A 298 55.04 -8.68 -27.60
CA GLN A 298 54.35 -9.75 -26.86
C GLN A 298 54.84 -11.16 -27.26
N PRO A 299 54.84 -12.13 -26.34
CA PRO A 299 54.64 -13.54 -26.69
C PRO A 299 53.13 -13.89 -26.77
N PRO A 300 52.72 -14.86 -27.59
CA PRO A 300 51.30 -15.13 -27.88
C PRO A 300 50.62 -16.07 -26.85
N HIS A 301 49.30 -16.21 -27.04
CA HIS A 301 48.35 -17.13 -26.37
C HIS A 301 47.68 -16.63 -25.08
N GLN A 302 46.53 -15.97 -25.25
CA GLN A 302 45.22 -16.62 -25.02
C GLN A 302 44.12 -15.83 -25.74
N VAL A 303 43.16 -16.52 -26.35
CA VAL A 303 41.98 -15.88 -26.97
C VAL A 303 41.00 -15.54 -25.85
N ALA A 304 41.18 -14.37 -25.24
CA ALA A 304 40.19 -13.82 -24.33
C ALA A 304 38.92 -13.44 -25.11
N SER A 305 37.75 -13.75 -24.54
CA SER A 305 36.45 -13.29 -25.03
C SER A 305 36.43 -11.76 -25.12
N GLN A 306 35.70 -11.22 -26.11
CA GLN A 306 35.66 -9.76 -26.32
C GLN A 306 35.19 -9.05 -25.05
N PRO A 307 35.84 -7.95 -24.62
CA PRO A 307 35.40 -7.20 -23.45
C PRO A 307 34.04 -6.56 -23.74
N HIS A 308 32.98 -7.10 -23.13
CA HIS A 308 31.65 -6.52 -23.19
C HIS A 308 31.65 -5.14 -22.52
N SER A 309 31.11 -4.13 -23.21
CA SER A 309 31.07 -2.77 -22.68
C SER A 309 30.03 -2.63 -21.57
N ALA A 310 30.22 -1.65 -20.69
CA ALA A 310 29.28 -1.41 -19.60
C ALA A 310 27.86 -1.10 -20.11
N GLU A 311 27.71 -0.45 -21.26
CA GLU A 311 26.39 -0.17 -21.85
C GLU A 311 25.73 -1.42 -22.45
N GLN A 312 26.51 -2.37 -22.99
CA GLN A 312 25.97 -3.68 -23.41
C GLN A 312 25.39 -4.45 -22.22
N MET A 313 26.11 -4.48 -21.08
CA MET A 313 25.62 -5.10 -19.86
C MET A 313 24.34 -4.43 -19.36
N MET A 314 24.30 -3.09 -19.28
CA MET A 314 23.08 -2.38 -18.87
C MET A 314 21.92 -2.56 -19.87
N GLY A 315 22.20 -2.69 -21.17
CA GLY A 315 21.21 -3.01 -22.21
C GLY A 315 20.65 -4.44 -22.13
N VAL A 316 21.36 -5.37 -21.48
CA VAL A 316 20.80 -6.66 -21.04
C VAL A 316 19.95 -6.47 -19.80
N VAL A 317 20.45 -5.77 -18.76
CA VAL A 317 19.71 -5.53 -17.51
C VAL A 317 18.32 -4.93 -17.75
N ARG A 318 18.21 -3.92 -18.64
CA ARG A 318 16.92 -3.29 -19.03
C ARG A 318 15.91 -4.24 -19.69
N ARG A 319 16.34 -5.43 -20.12
CA ARG A 319 15.51 -6.43 -20.84
C ARG A 319 15.38 -7.76 -20.11
N LEU A 320 15.97 -7.92 -18.92
CA LEU A 320 15.93 -9.20 -18.18
C LEU A 320 14.51 -9.59 -17.74
N ASP A 321 13.67 -8.61 -17.42
CA ASP A 321 12.25 -8.85 -17.16
C ASP A 321 11.55 -9.22 -18.48
N GLY A 322 10.87 -10.36 -18.48
CA GLY A 322 10.23 -10.93 -19.68
C GLY A 322 11.12 -11.81 -20.59
N MET A 323 12.40 -12.05 -20.27
CA MET A 323 13.21 -13.03 -21.03
C MET A 323 12.70 -14.47 -20.87
N SER A 324 12.77 -15.24 -21.95
CA SER A 324 12.50 -16.68 -21.96
C SER A 324 13.58 -17.50 -21.26
N GLU A 325 13.26 -18.77 -20.96
CA GLU A 325 14.22 -19.74 -20.39
C GLU A 325 15.51 -19.86 -21.22
N GLN A 326 15.40 -19.83 -22.55
CA GLN A 326 16.57 -19.92 -23.43
C GLN A 326 17.39 -18.63 -23.40
N GLU A 327 16.76 -17.45 -23.47
CA GLU A 327 17.48 -16.16 -23.42
C GLU A 327 18.22 -15.96 -22.10
N ILE A 328 17.61 -16.33 -20.96
CA ILE A 328 18.26 -16.30 -19.64
C ILE A 328 19.48 -17.25 -19.62
N LYS A 329 19.35 -18.44 -20.20
CA LYS A 329 20.45 -19.42 -20.30
C LYS A 329 21.59 -18.90 -21.18
N ASP A 330 21.25 -18.29 -22.31
CA ASP A 330 22.21 -17.69 -23.25
C ASP A 330 22.96 -16.53 -22.58
N VAL A 331 22.27 -15.68 -21.79
CA VAL A 331 22.92 -14.61 -21.01
C VAL A 331 23.87 -15.17 -19.93
N ILE A 332 23.47 -16.21 -19.19
CA ILE A 332 24.35 -16.86 -18.20
C ILE A 332 25.62 -17.39 -18.88
N GLN A 333 25.48 -18.04 -20.04
CA GLN A 333 26.60 -18.57 -20.79
C GLN A 333 27.48 -17.48 -21.42
N GLN A 334 26.88 -16.46 -22.04
CA GLN A 334 27.59 -15.36 -22.70
C GLN A 334 28.49 -14.58 -21.73
N TYR A 335 27.99 -14.31 -20.52
CA TYR A 335 28.69 -13.50 -19.52
C TYR A 335 29.41 -14.36 -18.45
N GLU A 336 29.45 -15.69 -18.61
CA GLU A 336 30.07 -16.66 -17.69
C GLU A 336 29.61 -16.46 -16.23
N ILE A 337 28.31 -16.26 -16.03
CA ILE A 337 27.73 -15.87 -14.72
C ILE A 337 27.73 -17.07 -13.76
N LYS A 338 28.45 -16.92 -12.64
CA LYS A 338 28.57 -17.95 -11.59
C LYS A 338 27.85 -17.58 -10.31
N SER A 339 27.61 -18.56 -9.45
CA SER A 339 27.00 -18.39 -8.13
C SER A 339 27.91 -17.61 -7.16
N PRO A 340 27.41 -17.17 -5.98
CA PRO A 340 28.25 -16.52 -4.97
C PRO A 340 29.40 -17.42 -4.47
N ALA A 341 29.18 -18.74 -4.50
CA ALA A 341 30.18 -19.77 -4.19
C ALA A 341 31.10 -20.10 -5.39
N LYS A 342 30.96 -19.39 -6.52
CA LYS A 342 31.70 -19.55 -7.79
C LYS A 342 31.42 -20.86 -8.54
N ASN A 343 30.31 -21.52 -8.24
CA ASN A 343 29.86 -22.72 -8.95
C ASN A 343 29.03 -22.36 -10.19
N GLU A 344 28.88 -23.32 -11.09
CA GLU A 344 27.94 -23.25 -12.21
C GLU A 344 26.48 -23.30 -11.74
N PHE A 345 25.58 -22.74 -12.55
CA PHE A 345 24.14 -22.82 -12.34
C PHE A 345 23.50 -23.96 -13.13
N VAL A 346 22.43 -24.52 -12.56
CA VAL A 346 21.50 -25.45 -13.20
C VAL A 346 20.16 -24.74 -13.41
N GLY A 347 19.62 -24.82 -14.62
CA GLY A 347 18.38 -24.16 -15.01
C GLY A 347 18.55 -23.31 -16.29
N PRO A 348 17.74 -22.25 -16.48
CA PRO A 348 16.64 -21.84 -15.60
C PRO A 348 15.49 -22.85 -15.56
N PHE A 349 14.62 -22.71 -14.55
CA PHE A 349 13.38 -23.50 -14.41
C PHE A 349 12.20 -22.58 -14.05
N PRO A 350 10.99 -22.85 -14.55
CA PRO A 350 9.79 -22.14 -14.13
C PRO A 350 9.36 -22.54 -12.72
N PHE A 351 9.02 -21.55 -11.88
CA PHE A 351 8.55 -21.75 -10.51
C PHE A 351 7.34 -20.88 -10.18
N ASN A 352 6.21 -21.52 -9.84
CA ASN A 352 4.96 -20.84 -9.54
C ASN A 352 5.03 -20.14 -8.17
N LEU A 353 4.73 -18.85 -8.15
CA LEU A 353 4.80 -17.99 -6.96
C LEU A 353 3.52 -18.04 -6.11
N MET A 354 2.55 -18.93 -6.37
CA MET A 354 1.34 -19.08 -5.55
C MET A 354 1.47 -20.27 -4.59
N PHE A 355 1.05 -20.09 -3.34
CA PHE A 355 0.96 -21.20 -2.38
C PHE A 355 -0.28 -22.04 -2.68
N GLN A 356 -0.09 -23.25 -3.19
CA GLN A 356 -1.17 -24.21 -3.45
C GLN A 356 -1.68 -24.87 -2.16
N THR A 357 -2.97 -25.18 -2.11
CA THR A 357 -3.65 -25.92 -1.04
C THR A 357 -4.84 -26.74 -1.59
N LYS A 358 -5.51 -27.53 -0.75
CA LYS A 358 -6.74 -28.28 -1.09
C LYS A 358 -7.93 -27.77 -0.27
N ILE A 359 -9.11 -27.65 -0.88
CA ILE A 359 -10.38 -27.34 -0.21
C ILE A 359 -11.11 -28.65 0.14
N GLY A 360 -11.27 -28.88 1.45
CA GLY A 360 -12.01 -30.01 1.99
C GLY A 360 -11.20 -31.31 2.11
N PRO A 361 -11.72 -32.32 2.83
CA PRO A 361 -10.97 -33.50 3.24
C PRO A 361 -10.98 -34.64 2.19
N LYS A 362 -11.27 -34.35 0.92
CA LYS A 362 -11.25 -35.35 -0.14
C LYS A 362 -9.80 -35.61 -0.59
N GLU A 363 -9.07 -36.34 0.22
CA GLU A 363 -7.95 -37.14 -0.27
C GLU A 363 -8.54 -38.48 -0.76
N ASP A 364 -8.50 -38.68 -2.08
CA ASP A 364 -7.88 -39.84 -2.72
C ASP A 364 -8.00 -41.17 -1.93
N ALA A 365 -9.24 -41.62 -1.68
CA ALA A 365 -9.54 -42.90 -1.03
C ALA A 365 -9.08 -44.13 -1.84
N GLU A 366 -8.51 -43.92 -3.03
CA GLU A 366 -7.96 -44.94 -3.93
C GLU A 366 -6.41 -44.98 -3.90
N ASP A 367 -5.73 -43.85 -3.58
CA ASP A 367 -4.26 -43.77 -3.60
C ASP A 367 -3.57 -44.40 -2.38
N ALA A 368 -4.23 -44.43 -1.22
CA ALA A 368 -3.69 -45.06 -0.01
C ALA A 368 -3.46 -46.58 -0.17
N SER A 369 -4.13 -47.22 -1.14
CA SER A 369 -3.90 -48.62 -1.54
C SER A 369 -2.87 -48.81 -2.66
N ALA A 370 -2.58 -47.77 -3.45
CA ALA A 370 -1.72 -47.87 -4.63
C ALA A 370 -0.22 -47.67 -4.33
N GLN A 371 0.14 -46.94 -3.26
CA GLN A 371 1.54 -46.61 -2.91
C GLN A 371 2.33 -47.76 -2.25
N ARG A 372 2.11 -49.01 -2.67
CA ARG A 372 3.03 -50.13 -2.41
C ARG A 372 3.51 -50.76 -3.73
N GLY A 373 4.44 -50.07 -4.41
CA GLY A 373 5.38 -50.77 -5.30
C GLY A 373 5.60 -50.25 -6.73
N GLN A 374 5.43 -48.96 -7.04
CA GLN A 374 5.96 -48.39 -8.29
C GLN A 374 6.70 -47.06 -8.08
N PRO A 375 7.77 -46.78 -8.85
CA PRO A 375 8.51 -45.52 -8.79
C PRO A 375 7.72 -44.38 -9.46
N SER A 376 8.03 -43.15 -9.03
CA SER A 376 7.42 -41.89 -9.46
C SER A 376 7.17 -41.77 -10.97
N GLY A 377 5.91 -41.60 -11.38
CA GLY A 377 5.53 -41.37 -12.77
C GLY A 377 4.28 -40.50 -12.91
N SER A 378 4.46 -39.34 -13.54
CA SER A 378 3.42 -38.43 -14.10
C SER A 378 2.48 -37.71 -13.12
N PRO A 379 2.24 -36.39 -13.30
CA PRO A 379 1.09 -35.71 -12.72
C PRO A 379 -0.23 -36.30 -13.26
N PRO A 380 -1.34 -36.25 -12.49
CA PRO A 380 -2.66 -36.63 -13.00
C PRO A 380 -3.05 -35.77 -14.20
N SER A 381 -3.78 -36.36 -15.17
CA SER A 381 -4.04 -35.66 -16.43
C SER A 381 -5.00 -34.47 -16.24
N PRO A 382 -4.88 -33.38 -17.03
CA PRO A 382 -5.71 -32.17 -16.85
C PRO A 382 -7.21 -32.35 -17.09
N THR A 383 -7.68 -33.55 -17.46
CA THR A 383 -9.09 -33.82 -17.77
C THR A 383 -9.92 -34.20 -16.54
N ASP A 384 -9.31 -34.45 -15.38
CA ASP A 384 -10.06 -34.82 -14.18
C ASP A 384 -10.66 -33.60 -13.47
N VAL A 385 -11.85 -33.22 -13.94
CA VAL A 385 -12.65 -32.09 -13.43
C VAL A 385 -12.94 -32.23 -11.93
N SER A 386 -12.92 -33.46 -11.38
CA SER A 386 -13.15 -33.69 -9.96
C SER A 386 -12.00 -33.17 -9.09
N TYR A 387 -10.75 -33.39 -9.53
CA TYR A 387 -9.53 -33.00 -8.83
C TYR A 387 -9.37 -31.48 -8.81
N LEU A 388 -9.48 -30.82 -9.98
CA LEU A 388 -9.29 -29.37 -10.13
C LEU A 388 -10.28 -28.53 -9.29
N ASN A 389 -11.46 -29.06 -8.99
CA ASN A 389 -12.43 -28.41 -8.10
C ASN A 389 -12.02 -28.42 -6.61
N SER A 390 -11.08 -29.27 -6.21
CA SER A 390 -10.50 -29.26 -4.85
C SER A 390 -9.23 -28.43 -4.74
N VAL A 391 -8.53 -28.16 -5.86
CA VAL A 391 -7.32 -27.34 -5.88
C VAL A 391 -7.67 -25.87 -5.63
N ALA A 392 -6.93 -25.26 -4.70
CA ALA A 392 -6.99 -23.83 -4.42
C ALA A 392 -5.59 -23.27 -4.17
N PHE A 393 -5.50 -21.96 -4.07
CA PHE A 393 -4.29 -21.26 -3.68
C PHE A 393 -4.60 -20.25 -2.59
N LEU A 394 -3.57 -19.81 -1.88
CA LEU A 394 -3.61 -18.52 -1.20
C LEU A 394 -3.46 -17.41 -2.26
N ARG A 395 -4.30 -16.38 -2.18
CA ARG A 395 -4.38 -15.32 -3.20
C ARG A 395 -3.07 -14.50 -3.31
N PRO A 396 -2.59 -14.19 -4.52
CA PRO A 396 -1.39 -13.35 -4.74
C PRO A 396 -1.66 -11.84 -4.73
N GLU A 397 -2.92 -11.45 -4.93
CA GLU A 397 -3.49 -10.09 -4.91
C GLU A 397 -4.86 -10.13 -4.20
N THR A 398 -5.41 -8.99 -3.78
CA THR A 398 -6.78 -8.88 -3.24
C THR A 398 -7.83 -8.54 -4.30
N ALA A 399 -7.44 -7.86 -5.38
CA ALA A 399 -8.26 -7.40 -6.51
C ALA A 399 -9.32 -8.42 -7.00
N GLN A 400 -8.95 -9.69 -7.16
CA GLN A 400 -9.88 -10.75 -7.62
C GLN A 400 -11.12 -10.90 -6.73
N GLY A 401 -11.03 -10.61 -5.42
CA GLY A 401 -12.17 -10.62 -4.51
C GLY A 401 -13.20 -9.53 -4.81
N ILE A 402 -12.74 -8.40 -5.35
CA ILE A 402 -13.54 -7.25 -5.76
C ILE A 402 -14.18 -7.55 -7.13
N PHE A 403 -13.42 -8.03 -8.11
CA PHE A 403 -13.94 -8.37 -9.45
C PHE A 403 -15.07 -9.42 -9.41
N VAL A 404 -14.92 -10.51 -8.66
CA VAL A 404 -15.98 -11.55 -8.57
C VAL A 404 -17.24 -11.08 -7.81
N ASN A 405 -17.16 -9.96 -7.08
CA ASN A 405 -18.31 -9.33 -6.43
C ASN A 405 -18.78 -8.04 -7.12
N PHE A 406 -18.19 -7.64 -8.25
CA PHE A 406 -18.49 -6.41 -8.99
C PHE A 406 -19.99 -6.11 -9.09
N LYS A 407 -20.79 -7.10 -9.52
CA LYS A 407 -22.24 -6.93 -9.68
C LYS A 407 -22.94 -6.53 -8.36
N LYS A 408 -22.56 -7.14 -7.23
CA LYS A 408 -23.14 -6.83 -5.91
C LYS A 408 -22.70 -5.45 -5.43
N LEU A 409 -21.47 -5.04 -5.74
CA LEU A 409 -20.95 -3.70 -5.42
C LEU A 409 -21.69 -2.63 -6.21
N LEU A 410 -21.89 -2.85 -7.53
CA LEU A 410 -22.68 -1.97 -8.38
C LEU A 410 -24.14 -1.90 -7.91
N GLU A 411 -24.76 -3.03 -7.53
CA GLU A 411 -26.11 -3.07 -6.93
C GLU A 411 -26.18 -2.30 -5.60
N TYR A 412 -25.17 -2.44 -4.73
CA TYR A 412 -25.06 -1.70 -3.47
C TYR A 412 -24.90 -0.19 -3.69
N ASN A 413 -24.16 0.22 -4.73
CA ASN A 413 -24.05 1.62 -5.17
C ASN A 413 -25.29 2.15 -5.93
N GLY A 414 -26.40 1.39 -5.95
CA GLY A 414 -27.63 1.78 -6.64
C GLY A 414 -27.50 1.84 -8.17
N GLY A 415 -26.56 1.10 -8.75
CA GLY A 415 -26.28 1.07 -10.18
C GLY A 415 -25.48 2.27 -10.72
N LYS A 416 -24.97 3.14 -9.84
CA LYS A 416 -24.24 4.35 -10.25
C LYS A 416 -22.81 4.03 -10.66
N MET A 417 -22.34 4.75 -11.68
CA MET A 417 -20.98 4.75 -12.21
C MET A 417 -20.46 6.21 -12.29
N PRO A 418 -19.15 6.45 -12.11
CA PRO A 418 -18.14 5.50 -11.66
C PRO A 418 -18.32 5.11 -10.18
N PHE A 419 -17.60 4.07 -9.73
CA PHE A 419 -17.52 3.71 -8.30
C PHE A 419 -16.23 2.95 -8.01
N ALA A 420 -15.81 2.93 -6.74
CA ALA A 420 -14.66 2.13 -6.29
C ALA A 420 -15.09 0.99 -5.36
N GLY A 421 -14.54 -0.21 -5.60
CA GLY A 421 -14.41 -1.22 -4.56
C GLY A 421 -13.03 -1.11 -3.90
N ALA A 422 -12.91 -1.41 -2.62
CA ALA A 422 -11.63 -1.41 -1.91
C ALA A 422 -11.49 -2.63 -1.02
N GLN A 423 -10.26 -3.08 -0.76
CA GLN A 423 -10.00 -4.16 0.19
C GLN A 423 -8.63 -3.98 0.87
N ILE A 424 -8.60 -4.12 2.20
CA ILE A 424 -7.36 -4.29 2.96
C ILE A 424 -7.27 -5.75 3.40
N GLY A 425 -6.11 -6.39 3.19
CA GLY A 425 -5.86 -7.72 3.74
C GLY A 425 -4.65 -8.43 3.15
N LEU A 426 -4.42 -9.67 3.61
CA LEU A 426 -3.25 -10.45 3.26
C LEU A 426 -3.22 -10.88 1.79
N GLY A 427 -2.04 -10.83 1.18
CA GLY A 427 -1.64 -11.48 -0.05
C GLY A 427 -0.42 -12.37 0.19
N PHE A 428 -0.27 -13.39 -0.66
CA PHE A 428 0.71 -14.45 -0.47
C PHE A 428 1.47 -14.70 -1.77
N ARG A 429 2.80 -14.55 -1.73
CA ARG A 429 3.69 -14.81 -2.86
C ARG A 429 4.81 -15.71 -2.38
N ASN A 430 4.95 -16.89 -2.97
CA ASN A 430 5.97 -17.87 -2.63
C ASN A 430 7.34 -17.45 -3.19
N GLU A 431 7.87 -16.33 -2.69
CA GLU A 431 9.11 -15.72 -3.14
C GLU A 431 10.30 -16.69 -3.03
N ILE A 432 11.08 -16.81 -4.11
CA ILE A 432 12.22 -17.74 -4.23
C ILE A 432 13.30 -17.42 -3.18
N SER A 433 13.71 -16.16 -3.09
CA SER A 433 14.72 -15.68 -2.14
C SER A 433 14.22 -14.38 -1.46
N PRO A 434 13.44 -14.47 -0.38
CA PRO A 434 13.03 -13.32 0.42
C PRO A 434 14.24 -12.64 1.06
N ARG A 435 14.31 -11.30 0.99
CA ARG A 435 15.47 -10.49 1.43
C ARG A 435 15.01 -9.12 1.95
N ASN A 436 15.89 -8.45 2.70
CA ASN A 436 15.73 -7.06 3.14
C ASN A 436 14.48 -6.79 4.01
N GLY A 437 14.19 -7.68 4.96
CA GLY A 437 13.13 -7.49 5.95
C GLY A 437 11.73 -7.41 5.33
N LEU A 438 10.99 -6.34 5.62
CA LEU A 438 9.63 -6.11 5.13
C LEU A 438 9.51 -5.85 3.61
N LEU A 439 10.64 -5.66 2.91
CA LEU A 439 10.64 -5.23 1.50
C LEU A 439 10.27 -6.34 0.52
N ARG A 440 10.66 -7.59 0.82
CA ARG A 440 10.35 -8.78 0.01
C ARG A 440 10.05 -9.97 0.91
N VAL A 441 8.76 -10.17 1.17
CA VAL A 441 8.19 -11.16 2.09
C VAL A 441 7.19 -12.07 1.37
N ARG A 442 6.86 -13.21 1.99
CA ARG A 442 5.97 -14.24 1.44
C ARG A 442 4.50 -14.09 1.81
N GLU A 443 4.26 -13.45 2.94
CA GLU A 443 2.95 -13.04 3.43
C GLU A 443 3.03 -11.55 3.78
N PHE A 444 2.12 -10.76 3.24
CA PHE A 444 2.06 -9.32 3.49
C PHE A 444 0.65 -8.79 3.33
N GLU A 445 0.37 -7.68 3.99
CA GLU A 445 -0.88 -6.96 3.78
C GLU A 445 -0.77 -5.98 2.63
N MET A 446 -1.82 -5.93 1.83
CA MET A 446 -2.04 -4.95 0.77
C MET A 446 -3.33 -4.18 1.07
N ALA A 447 -3.39 -2.95 0.59
CA ALA A 447 -4.64 -2.20 0.48
C ALA A 447 -4.83 -1.85 -1.00
N GLU A 448 -5.87 -2.37 -1.64
CA GLU A 448 -6.10 -2.23 -3.09
C GLU A 448 -7.46 -1.58 -3.34
N ILE A 449 -7.55 -0.82 -4.43
CA ILE A 449 -8.74 -0.09 -4.86
C ILE A 449 -9.01 -0.44 -6.32
N GLU A 450 -10.20 -0.93 -6.66
CA GLU A 450 -10.66 -1.09 -8.04
C GLU A 450 -11.63 0.04 -8.38
N TYR A 451 -11.17 1.08 -9.08
CA TYR A 451 -12.04 2.17 -9.55
C TYR A 451 -12.63 1.83 -10.92
N PHE A 452 -13.90 1.46 -10.94
CA PHE A 452 -14.67 1.10 -12.12
C PHE A 452 -15.21 2.35 -12.82
N VAL A 453 -14.80 2.57 -14.07
CA VAL A 453 -15.10 3.77 -14.85
C VAL A 453 -15.57 3.44 -16.27
N ASN A 454 -16.34 4.34 -16.91
CA ASN A 454 -16.73 4.19 -18.30
C ASN A 454 -15.47 4.25 -19.21
N PRO A 455 -15.22 3.25 -20.07
CA PRO A 455 -14.11 3.24 -21.03
C PRO A 455 -13.98 4.50 -21.90
N GLU A 456 -15.11 5.12 -22.27
CA GLU A 456 -15.18 6.32 -23.13
C GLU A 456 -14.92 7.62 -22.36
N ARG A 457 -14.98 7.58 -21.02
CA ARG A 457 -14.88 8.73 -20.11
C ARG A 457 -14.09 8.36 -18.85
N LYS A 458 -12.77 8.16 -19.00
CA LYS A 458 -11.85 7.87 -17.87
C LYS A 458 -11.53 9.11 -17.03
N CYS A 459 -12.54 9.67 -16.35
CA CYS A 459 -12.40 10.80 -15.45
C CYS A 459 -12.74 10.46 -13.99
N HIS A 460 -12.39 11.37 -13.08
CA HIS A 460 -12.76 11.33 -11.67
C HIS A 460 -13.38 12.67 -11.28
N GLU A 461 -14.57 12.66 -10.66
CA GLU A 461 -15.33 13.88 -10.33
C GLU A 461 -14.52 14.91 -9.52
N LYS A 462 -13.65 14.43 -8.61
CA LYS A 462 -12.79 15.28 -7.77
C LYS A 462 -11.44 15.65 -8.41
N TYR A 463 -11.16 15.23 -9.65
CA TYR A 463 -9.91 15.61 -10.35
C TYR A 463 -9.64 17.13 -10.35
N PRO A 464 -10.64 18.03 -10.56
CA PRO A 464 -10.43 19.47 -10.48
C PRO A 464 -9.87 19.98 -9.15
N LEU A 465 -10.13 19.27 -8.05
CA LEU A 465 -9.68 19.64 -6.70
C LEU A 465 -8.17 19.38 -6.48
N PHE A 466 -7.51 18.61 -7.35
CA PHE A 466 -6.14 18.12 -7.15
C PHE A 466 -5.20 18.39 -8.33
N LYS A 467 -5.72 18.77 -9.51
CA LYS A 467 -4.93 18.96 -10.74
C LYS A 467 -3.80 20.00 -10.65
N HIS A 468 -3.84 20.89 -9.65
CA HIS A 468 -2.83 21.91 -9.34
C HIS A 468 -1.58 21.37 -8.62
N LEU A 469 -1.58 20.11 -8.19
CA LEU A 469 -0.44 19.50 -7.50
C LEU A 469 0.73 19.30 -8.45
N VAL A 470 1.96 19.47 -7.95
CA VAL A 470 3.19 19.15 -8.68
C VAL A 470 3.68 17.79 -8.22
N LEU A 471 3.86 16.86 -9.15
CA LEU A 471 4.33 15.51 -8.87
C LEU A 471 5.76 15.29 -9.42
N PRO A 472 6.62 14.55 -8.68
CA PRO A 472 7.92 14.09 -9.17
C PRO A 472 7.74 12.90 -10.12
N LEU A 473 7.50 13.17 -11.41
CA LEU A 473 7.27 12.15 -12.44
C LEU A 473 8.59 11.64 -13.05
N TYR A 474 8.64 10.37 -13.40
CA TYR A 474 9.75 9.75 -14.14
C TYR A 474 9.15 8.97 -15.34
N PRO A 475 8.80 9.66 -16.44
CA PRO A 475 8.14 9.07 -17.62
C PRO A 475 9.02 8.06 -18.37
N ARG A 476 8.42 7.33 -19.32
CA ARG A 476 9.14 6.38 -20.19
C ARG A 476 10.31 7.01 -20.96
N GLU A 477 10.11 8.21 -21.50
CA GLU A 477 11.11 8.89 -22.33
C GLU A 477 12.36 9.28 -21.52
N GLU A 478 12.16 9.86 -20.33
CA GLU A 478 13.25 10.23 -19.40
C GLU A 478 13.98 9.00 -18.82
N GLN A 479 13.33 7.83 -18.75
CA GLN A 479 13.96 6.54 -18.39
C GLN A 479 14.87 5.98 -19.50
N LEU A 480 14.52 6.22 -20.77
CA LEU A 480 15.26 5.71 -21.93
C LEU A 480 16.34 6.68 -22.43
N ALA A 481 16.32 7.93 -21.96
CA ALA A 481 17.36 8.93 -22.23
C ALA A 481 18.74 8.48 -21.72
N SER A 482 19.77 8.59 -22.55
CA SER A 482 21.14 8.21 -22.21
C SER A 482 21.97 9.36 -21.64
N GLY A 483 22.95 9.03 -20.79
CA GLY A 483 23.83 10.00 -20.13
C GLY A 483 23.18 10.73 -18.94
N GLU A 484 23.62 11.96 -18.68
CA GLU A 484 23.14 12.81 -17.55
C GLU A 484 21.69 13.29 -17.70
N HIS A 485 21.00 12.93 -18.79
CA HIS A 485 19.68 13.43 -19.12
C HIS A 485 18.52 12.65 -18.49
N SER A 486 18.78 11.47 -17.91
CA SER A 486 17.75 10.70 -17.23
C SER A 486 17.41 11.31 -15.86
N ARG A 487 16.23 11.90 -15.72
CA ARG A 487 15.84 12.69 -14.53
C ARG A 487 14.37 12.58 -14.16
N VAL A 488 14.08 12.90 -12.90
CA VAL A 488 12.73 13.11 -12.40
C VAL A 488 12.26 14.51 -12.76
N VAL A 489 11.17 14.62 -13.51
CA VAL A 489 10.54 15.86 -13.96
C VAL A 489 9.43 16.24 -12.99
N HIS A 490 9.52 17.44 -12.42
CA HIS A 490 8.46 17.98 -11.57
C HIS A 490 7.44 18.72 -12.43
N MET A 491 6.22 18.20 -12.52
CA MET A 491 5.17 18.68 -13.43
C MET A 491 3.83 18.82 -12.70
N GLU A 492 3.04 19.84 -13.06
CA GLU A 492 1.65 19.95 -12.59
C GLU A 492 0.80 18.83 -13.21
N ILE A 493 -0.11 18.22 -12.43
CA ILE A 493 -0.89 17.06 -12.90
C ILE A 493 -1.73 17.42 -14.14
N ASP A 494 -2.33 18.61 -14.16
CA ASP A 494 -3.09 19.12 -15.32
C ASP A 494 -2.24 19.21 -16.60
N GLU A 495 -0.98 19.61 -16.46
CA GLU A 495 -0.01 19.67 -17.56
C GLU A 495 0.35 18.26 -18.05
N ALA A 496 0.58 17.32 -17.14
CA ALA A 496 0.94 15.93 -17.46
C ALA A 496 -0.20 15.17 -18.18
N VAL A 497 -1.46 15.41 -17.81
CA VAL A 497 -2.63 14.87 -18.51
C VAL A 497 -2.83 15.55 -19.86
N THR A 498 -2.73 16.89 -19.92
CA THR A 498 -2.88 17.65 -21.17
C THR A 498 -1.84 17.27 -22.22
N LYS A 499 -0.62 16.93 -21.80
CA LYS A 499 0.47 16.42 -22.66
C LYS A 499 0.34 14.94 -23.02
N GLY A 500 -0.63 14.21 -22.45
CA GLY A 500 -0.77 12.76 -22.65
C GLY A 500 0.33 11.91 -22.01
N ILE A 501 1.09 12.48 -21.07
CA ILE A 501 2.14 11.74 -20.31
C ILE A 501 1.47 10.77 -19.34
N ILE A 502 0.47 11.24 -18.60
CA ILE A 502 -0.45 10.41 -17.81
C ILE A 502 -1.71 10.21 -18.66
N ALA A 503 -2.10 8.95 -18.88
CA ALA A 503 -3.09 8.63 -19.92
C ALA A 503 -4.50 9.20 -19.72
N ASN A 504 -4.92 9.52 -18.49
CA ASN A 504 -6.27 10.03 -18.20
C ASN A 504 -6.40 10.67 -16.80
N GLU A 505 -7.46 11.47 -16.61
CA GLU A 505 -7.77 12.17 -15.35
C GLU A 505 -8.02 11.22 -14.16
N ALA A 506 -8.58 10.03 -14.37
CA ALA A 506 -8.83 9.08 -13.29
C ALA A 506 -7.53 8.51 -12.70
N LEU A 507 -6.60 8.08 -13.57
CA LEU A 507 -5.26 7.66 -13.16
C LEU A 507 -4.50 8.82 -12.49
N ALA A 508 -4.56 10.01 -13.08
CA ALA A 508 -3.94 11.22 -12.55
C ALA A 508 -4.48 11.62 -11.16
N TYR A 509 -5.78 11.46 -10.91
CA TYR A 509 -6.39 11.66 -9.61
C TYR A 509 -5.79 10.73 -8.54
N PHE A 510 -5.69 9.43 -8.82
CA PHE A 510 -5.13 8.49 -7.84
C PHE A 510 -3.64 8.74 -7.58
N LEU A 511 -2.85 9.10 -8.59
CA LEU A 511 -1.45 9.54 -8.39
C LEU A 511 -1.39 10.77 -7.46
N ALA A 512 -2.29 11.74 -7.64
CA ALA A 512 -2.42 12.91 -6.77
C ALA A 512 -2.74 12.55 -5.31
N ARG A 513 -3.75 11.67 -5.11
CA ARG A 513 -4.17 11.21 -3.80
C ARG A 513 -3.08 10.39 -3.12
N THR A 514 -2.38 9.51 -3.85
CA THR A 514 -1.23 8.76 -3.34
C THR A 514 -0.08 9.69 -2.94
N TYR A 515 0.25 10.71 -3.74
CA TYR A 515 1.28 11.70 -3.36
C TYR A 515 0.97 12.33 -2.00
N LEU A 516 -0.24 12.88 -1.83
CA LEU A 516 -0.67 13.47 -0.56
C LEU A 516 -0.70 12.45 0.59
N PHE A 517 -1.10 11.20 0.33
CA PHE A 517 -1.09 10.14 1.34
C PHE A 517 0.33 9.84 1.85
N LEU A 518 1.30 9.76 0.94
CA LEU A 518 2.70 9.49 1.29
C LEU A 518 3.31 10.66 2.08
N LEU A 519 3.05 11.91 1.69
CA LEU A 519 3.45 13.08 2.49
C LEU A 519 2.86 13.03 3.91
N LYS A 520 1.57 12.69 4.02
CA LYS A 520 0.86 12.54 5.31
C LYS A 520 1.37 11.39 6.16
N CYS A 521 1.91 10.35 5.53
CA CYS A 521 2.66 9.28 6.18
C CYS A 521 4.06 9.73 6.66
N GLY A 522 4.48 10.96 6.37
CA GLY A 522 5.78 11.51 6.77
C GLY A 522 6.92 11.13 5.83
N ILE A 523 6.61 10.67 4.62
CA ILE A 523 7.59 10.41 3.57
C ILE A 523 8.10 11.74 3.02
N ASN A 524 9.42 11.87 2.98
CA ASN A 524 10.11 13.05 2.48
C ASN A 524 9.82 13.28 0.99
N LYS A 525 9.44 14.49 0.59
CA LYS A 525 9.03 14.75 -0.81
C LYS A 525 10.16 14.57 -1.83
N ASP A 526 11.42 14.80 -1.44
CA ASP A 526 12.59 14.67 -2.33
C ASP A 526 13.08 13.22 -2.42
N GLY A 527 12.59 12.34 -1.53
CA GLY A 527 12.78 10.90 -1.57
C GLY A 527 11.63 10.14 -2.24
N LEU A 528 10.77 10.81 -3.03
CA LEU A 528 9.58 10.23 -3.65
C LEU A 528 9.58 10.50 -5.16
N ARG A 529 9.23 9.51 -5.98
CA ARG A 529 8.96 9.67 -7.41
C ARG A 529 7.81 8.76 -7.88
N PHE A 530 7.23 9.08 -9.03
CA PHE A 530 6.30 8.20 -9.75
C PHE A 530 6.96 7.74 -11.05
N ARG A 531 7.29 6.45 -11.17
CA ARG A 531 7.93 5.87 -12.35
C ARG A 531 6.91 5.22 -13.27
N GLN A 532 6.88 5.63 -14.54
CA GLN A 532 6.01 5.00 -15.53
C GLN A 532 6.61 3.67 -16.01
N HIS A 533 5.82 2.60 -16.13
CA HIS A 533 6.32 1.32 -16.66
C HIS A 533 6.74 1.45 -18.13
N LEU A 534 7.88 0.86 -18.50
CA LEU A 534 8.31 0.74 -19.89
C LEU A 534 7.39 -0.23 -20.65
N PRO A 535 7.25 -0.12 -21.98
CA PRO A 535 6.39 -1.02 -22.77
C PRO A 535 6.72 -2.52 -22.65
N THR A 536 7.95 -2.86 -22.25
CA THR A 536 8.40 -4.23 -21.96
C THR A 536 8.03 -4.73 -20.56
N GLU A 537 7.77 -3.81 -19.62
CA GLU A 537 7.38 -4.11 -18.24
C GLU A 537 5.86 -4.15 -18.07
N MET A 538 5.11 -3.43 -18.92
CA MET A 538 3.65 -3.39 -18.82
C MET A 538 3.04 -4.78 -18.97
N ALA A 539 2.12 -5.12 -18.07
CA ALA A 539 1.23 -6.26 -18.28
C ALA A 539 0.47 -6.10 -19.61
N HIS A 540 0.28 -7.19 -20.34
CA HIS A 540 -0.33 -7.25 -21.68
C HIS A 540 -1.78 -6.73 -21.78
N TYR A 541 -2.38 -6.33 -20.66
CA TYR A 541 -3.71 -5.74 -20.55
C TYR A 541 -3.71 -4.27 -20.08
N ALA A 542 -2.58 -3.75 -19.61
CA ALA A 542 -2.50 -2.41 -19.05
C ALA A 542 -2.34 -1.36 -20.15
N ASN A 543 -3.15 -0.29 -20.08
CA ASN A 543 -3.04 0.85 -21.00
C ASN A 543 -1.92 1.81 -20.58
N ASP A 544 -1.76 2.00 -19.26
CA ASP A 544 -0.73 2.81 -18.63
C ASP A 544 -0.49 2.27 -17.22
N CYS A 545 0.71 2.44 -16.68
CA CYS A 545 1.04 1.97 -15.33
C CYS A 545 2.13 2.84 -14.70
N TRP A 546 1.97 3.19 -13.42
CA TRP A 546 2.86 4.08 -12.68
C TRP A 546 3.11 3.58 -11.24
N ASP A 547 4.38 3.40 -10.89
CA ASP A 547 4.79 3.03 -9.53
C ASP A 547 5.12 4.28 -8.71
N ALA A 548 4.48 4.46 -7.56
CA ALA A 548 5.03 5.34 -6.53
C ALA A 548 6.22 4.65 -5.87
N GLU A 549 7.41 5.22 -6.04
CA GLU A 549 8.66 4.69 -5.51
C GLU A 549 9.25 5.61 -4.45
N ILE A 550 9.65 5.02 -3.33
CA ILE A 550 10.30 5.74 -2.22
C ILE A 550 11.79 5.37 -2.20
N LEU A 551 12.64 6.39 -2.11
CA LEU A 551 14.08 6.24 -1.88
C LEU A 551 14.32 5.74 -0.46
N THR A 552 14.74 4.49 -0.35
CA THR A 552 15.22 3.85 0.88
C THR A 552 16.74 3.83 0.91
N SER A 553 17.35 3.36 2.00
CA SER A 553 18.79 3.06 1.96
C SER A 553 19.15 1.96 0.94
N TYR A 554 18.20 1.16 0.47
CA TYR A 554 18.37 0.14 -0.58
C TYR A 554 18.14 0.68 -2.01
N GLY A 555 17.91 1.98 -2.16
CA GLY A 555 17.52 2.61 -3.43
C GLY A 555 16.01 2.87 -3.51
N PHE A 556 15.53 3.26 -4.69
CA PHE A 556 14.10 3.45 -4.93
C PHE A 556 13.37 2.10 -4.92
N ILE A 557 12.27 2.03 -4.17
CA ILE A 557 11.42 0.84 -4.06
C ILE A 557 9.97 1.25 -4.30
N GLU A 558 9.31 0.54 -5.20
CA GLU A 558 7.87 0.56 -5.45
C GLU A 558 7.09 0.25 -4.16
N VAL A 559 6.21 1.17 -3.75
CA VAL A 559 5.33 1.01 -2.58
C VAL A 559 3.85 1.06 -2.93
N VAL A 560 3.50 1.64 -4.09
CA VAL A 560 2.14 1.65 -4.63
C VAL A 560 2.19 1.53 -6.16
N GLY A 561 1.64 0.46 -6.73
CA GLY A 561 1.40 0.37 -8.18
C GLY A 561 0.09 1.07 -8.56
N HIS A 562 0.05 1.73 -9.72
CA HIS A 562 -1.16 2.35 -10.27
C HIS A 562 -1.37 1.88 -11.72
N ALA A 563 -2.20 0.86 -11.91
CA ALA A 563 -2.42 0.24 -13.22
C ALA A 563 -3.78 0.63 -13.83
N ASP A 564 -3.79 1.04 -15.10
CA ASP A 564 -5.01 1.10 -15.91
C ASP A 564 -5.23 -0.26 -16.58
N ARG A 565 -5.86 -1.22 -15.85
CA ARG A 565 -6.06 -2.62 -16.27
C ARG A 565 -7.09 -2.78 -17.41
N SER A 566 -7.64 -1.67 -17.92
CA SER A 566 -8.78 -1.67 -18.84
C SER A 566 -9.89 -2.59 -18.29
N ALA A 567 -10.55 -3.38 -19.14
CA ALA A 567 -11.64 -4.28 -18.76
C ALA A 567 -11.21 -5.76 -18.70
N TYR A 568 -9.91 -6.07 -18.56
CA TYR A 568 -9.37 -7.41 -18.73
C TYR A 568 -9.98 -8.44 -17.78
N ASP A 569 -9.93 -8.17 -16.47
CA ASP A 569 -10.44 -9.07 -15.43
C ASP A 569 -11.94 -9.35 -15.60
N LEU A 570 -12.75 -8.31 -15.75
CA LEU A 570 -14.20 -8.46 -15.98
C LEU A 570 -14.49 -9.24 -17.28
N LYS A 571 -13.79 -8.95 -18.39
CA LYS A 571 -13.95 -9.68 -19.65
C LYS A 571 -13.64 -11.17 -19.52
N ASN A 572 -12.57 -11.54 -18.80
CA ASN A 572 -12.20 -12.94 -18.61
C ASN A 572 -13.23 -13.66 -17.72
N HIS A 573 -13.65 -13.03 -16.61
CA HIS A 573 -14.68 -13.61 -15.74
C HIS A 573 -16.04 -13.75 -16.46
N ILE A 574 -16.45 -12.76 -17.28
CA ILE A 574 -17.64 -12.88 -18.16
C ILE A 574 -17.47 -14.08 -19.11
N LYS A 575 -16.34 -14.17 -19.81
CA LYS A 575 -16.08 -15.21 -20.83
C LYS A 575 -16.14 -16.63 -20.27
N VAL A 576 -15.64 -16.84 -19.04
CA VAL A 576 -15.60 -18.18 -18.42
C VAL A 576 -16.90 -18.53 -17.68
N THR A 577 -17.54 -17.56 -17.02
CA THR A 577 -18.70 -17.82 -16.13
C THR A 577 -20.06 -17.54 -16.75
N GLY A 578 -20.13 -16.74 -17.81
CA GLY A 578 -21.38 -16.18 -18.34
C GLY A 578 -22.06 -15.18 -17.40
N ALA A 579 -21.41 -14.75 -16.32
CA ALA A 579 -21.98 -13.79 -15.38
C ALA A 579 -22.14 -12.41 -16.01
N ASN A 580 -23.26 -11.75 -15.71
CA ASN A 580 -23.46 -10.35 -16.10
C ASN A 580 -22.60 -9.44 -15.20
N LEU A 581 -21.43 -9.03 -15.69
CA LEU A 581 -20.53 -8.04 -15.09
C LEU A 581 -20.47 -6.75 -15.94
N TYR A 582 -21.59 -6.37 -16.56
CA TYR A 582 -21.73 -5.11 -17.29
C TYR A 582 -22.22 -4.01 -16.33
N ALA A 583 -21.75 -2.79 -16.57
CA ALA A 583 -22.35 -1.57 -16.05
C ALA A 583 -23.30 -0.96 -17.09
N CYS A 584 -24.12 -0.02 -16.65
CA CYS A 584 -25.17 0.58 -17.45
C CYS A 584 -25.18 2.11 -17.25
N GLU A 585 -25.20 2.87 -18.34
CA GLU A 585 -25.36 4.33 -18.31
C GLU A 585 -26.68 4.72 -18.99
N LYS A 586 -27.51 5.48 -18.30
CA LYS A 586 -28.80 5.93 -18.83
C LYS A 586 -28.61 7.15 -19.72
N TYR A 587 -29.28 7.17 -20.86
CA TYR A 587 -29.36 8.36 -21.69
C TYR A 587 -30.36 9.37 -21.10
N ASP A 588 -30.06 10.67 -21.20
CA ASP A 588 -30.97 11.74 -20.77
C ASP A 588 -32.33 11.70 -21.51
N SER A 589 -32.32 11.18 -22.73
CA SER A 589 -33.52 10.90 -23.53
C SER A 589 -33.33 9.60 -24.33
N PRO A 590 -34.41 8.83 -24.62
CA PRO A 590 -34.28 7.57 -25.34
C PRO A 590 -33.71 7.76 -26.75
N VAL A 591 -32.60 7.08 -27.05
CA VAL A 591 -31.92 7.13 -28.35
C VAL A 591 -32.49 6.04 -29.27
N GLU A 592 -32.66 6.34 -30.56
CA GLU A 592 -32.95 5.31 -31.57
C GLU A 592 -31.64 4.73 -32.10
N GLU A 593 -31.29 3.53 -31.62
CA GLU A 593 -30.15 2.77 -32.13
C GLU A 593 -30.61 1.81 -33.23
N GLU A 594 -29.87 1.73 -34.34
CA GLU A 594 -30.10 0.75 -35.40
C GLU A 594 -29.38 -0.55 -35.03
N HIS A 595 -30.14 -1.61 -34.78
CA HIS A 595 -29.60 -2.94 -34.51
C HIS A 595 -29.80 -3.85 -35.72
N ILE A 596 -28.88 -4.82 -35.86
CA ILE A 596 -29.06 -5.95 -36.77
C ILE A 596 -29.46 -7.17 -35.97
N LYS A 597 -30.59 -7.78 -36.35
CA LYS A 597 -30.92 -9.14 -35.96
C LYS A 597 -30.39 -10.11 -37.03
N ILE A 598 -29.39 -10.90 -36.67
CA ILE A 598 -28.95 -12.03 -37.50
C ILE A 598 -29.90 -13.21 -37.34
N SER A 599 -30.25 -13.84 -38.47
CA SER A 599 -31.06 -15.06 -38.54
C SER A 599 -30.31 -16.10 -39.39
N PRO A 600 -29.49 -16.96 -38.77
CA PRO A 600 -28.76 -18.02 -39.47
C PRO A 600 -29.70 -19.13 -39.97
N ASN A 601 -29.55 -19.52 -41.22
CA ASN A 601 -30.24 -20.68 -41.80
C ASN A 601 -29.57 -21.97 -41.31
N LYS A 602 -30.02 -22.45 -40.15
CA LYS A 602 -29.45 -23.61 -39.46
C LYS A 602 -29.39 -24.87 -40.33
N ALA A 603 -30.35 -25.06 -41.24
CA ALA A 603 -30.33 -26.21 -42.15
C ALA A 603 -29.15 -26.13 -43.13
N LYS A 604 -28.96 -24.99 -43.81
CA LYS A 604 -27.87 -24.81 -44.78
C LYS A 604 -26.48 -24.79 -44.14
N ILE A 605 -26.34 -24.09 -43.01
CA ILE A 605 -25.07 -24.04 -42.26
C ILE A 605 -24.75 -25.43 -41.69
N GLY A 606 -25.74 -26.13 -41.12
CA GLY A 606 -25.58 -27.50 -40.63
C GLY A 606 -25.23 -28.51 -41.73
N MET A 607 -25.79 -28.37 -42.93
CA MET A 607 -25.45 -29.21 -44.09
C MET A 607 -24.02 -28.96 -44.60
N LYS A 608 -23.59 -27.69 -44.76
CA LYS A 608 -22.24 -27.36 -45.27
C LYS A 608 -21.13 -27.64 -44.25
N PHE A 609 -21.35 -27.32 -42.97
CA PHE A 609 -20.29 -27.29 -41.95
C PHE A 609 -20.42 -28.37 -40.85
N LYS A 610 -21.52 -29.14 -40.82
CA LYS A 610 -21.72 -30.30 -39.94
C LYS A 610 -21.43 -29.99 -38.45
N SER A 611 -20.36 -30.56 -37.89
CA SER A 611 -19.96 -30.35 -36.48
C SER A 611 -19.37 -28.97 -36.20
N GLN A 612 -18.91 -28.24 -37.21
CA GLN A 612 -18.27 -26.93 -37.06
C GLN A 612 -19.29 -25.76 -37.09
N GLN A 613 -20.58 -26.03 -37.32
CA GLN A 613 -21.63 -25.00 -37.38
C GLN A 613 -21.75 -24.18 -36.08
N SER A 614 -21.48 -24.78 -34.92
CA SER A 614 -21.54 -24.12 -33.62
C SER A 614 -20.53 -22.98 -33.50
N VAL A 615 -19.32 -23.19 -34.03
CA VAL A 615 -18.24 -22.19 -34.06
C VAL A 615 -18.64 -20.98 -34.92
N ILE A 616 -19.32 -21.23 -36.04
CA ILE A 616 -19.83 -20.19 -36.93
C ILE A 616 -20.96 -19.38 -36.26
N TYR A 617 -21.91 -20.05 -35.57
CA TYR A 617 -22.95 -19.34 -34.82
C TYR A 617 -22.36 -18.50 -33.69
N GLN A 618 -21.36 -19.02 -32.98
CA GLN A 618 -20.66 -18.27 -31.93
C GLN A 618 -19.95 -17.05 -32.52
N TRP A 619 -19.15 -17.22 -33.57
CA TRP A 619 -18.44 -16.14 -34.24
C TRP A 619 -19.37 -15.02 -34.73
N LEU A 620 -20.53 -15.38 -35.32
CA LEU A 620 -21.54 -14.42 -35.76
C LEU A 620 -22.19 -13.64 -34.60
N ASN A 621 -22.42 -14.29 -33.45
CA ASN A 621 -22.96 -13.64 -32.24
C ASN A 621 -21.92 -12.75 -31.53
N GLU A 622 -20.63 -12.94 -31.80
CA GLU A 622 -19.50 -12.19 -31.24
C GLU A 622 -19.05 -11.01 -32.14
N ARG A 623 -19.88 -10.54 -33.07
CA ARG A 623 -19.60 -9.38 -33.95
C ARG A 623 -20.30 -8.11 -33.45
N THR A 624 -19.70 -6.94 -33.70
CA THR A 624 -20.36 -5.64 -33.49
C THR A 624 -21.39 -5.34 -34.59
N THR A 625 -22.23 -4.33 -34.39
CA THR A 625 -23.22 -3.92 -35.40
C THR A 625 -22.53 -3.44 -36.69
N GLU A 626 -21.40 -2.75 -36.58
CA GLU A 626 -20.59 -2.26 -37.69
C GLU A 626 -19.95 -3.40 -38.48
N GLU A 627 -19.41 -4.43 -37.79
CA GLU A 627 -18.91 -5.64 -38.42
C GLU A 627 -20.04 -6.39 -39.16
N LEU A 628 -21.22 -6.53 -38.53
CA LEU A 628 -22.38 -7.17 -39.14
C LEU A 628 -22.92 -6.40 -40.36
N LEU A 629 -22.84 -5.06 -40.35
CA LEU A 629 -23.14 -4.21 -41.52
C LEU A 629 -22.17 -4.51 -42.67
N ALA A 630 -20.86 -4.52 -42.40
CA ALA A 630 -19.84 -4.80 -43.41
C ALA A 630 -19.98 -6.22 -44.02
N ILE A 631 -20.30 -7.22 -43.19
CA ILE A 631 -20.58 -8.59 -43.65
C ILE A 631 -21.86 -8.64 -44.51
N ASP A 632 -22.92 -7.93 -44.12
CA ASP A 632 -24.16 -7.83 -44.92
C ASP A 632 -23.89 -7.23 -46.30
N GLU A 633 -23.13 -6.13 -46.37
CA GLU A 633 -22.74 -5.47 -47.63
C GLU A 633 -21.86 -6.35 -48.51
N GLU A 634 -20.83 -7.01 -47.95
CA GLU A 634 -19.97 -7.92 -48.72
C GLU A 634 -20.75 -9.14 -49.23
N LEU A 635 -21.63 -9.75 -48.42
CA LEU A 635 -22.50 -10.85 -48.87
C LEU A 635 -23.50 -10.39 -49.94
N ASN A 636 -24.03 -9.17 -49.87
CA ASN A 636 -24.87 -8.62 -50.94
C ASN A 636 -24.08 -8.38 -52.23
N ARG A 637 -22.80 -7.97 -52.14
CA ARG A 637 -21.94 -7.68 -53.29
C ARG A 637 -21.36 -8.92 -53.99
N LYS A 638 -20.88 -9.90 -53.20
CA LYS A 638 -20.12 -11.05 -53.69
C LYS A 638 -20.85 -12.39 -53.55
N ASN A 639 -21.93 -12.47 -52.76
CA ASN A 639 -22.55 -13.72 -52.31
C ASN A 639 -21.57 -14.69 -51.61
N SER A 640 -20.42 -14.19 -51.14
CA SER A 640 -19.38 -14.95 -50.45
C SER A 640 -18.66 -14.05 -49.45
N TYR A 641 -18.51 -14.53 -48.22
CA TYR A 641 -17.71 -13.92 -47.16
C TYR A 641 -16.87 -15.01 -46.48
N VAL A 642 -15.56 -14.81 -46.39
CA VAL A 642 -14.63 -15.77 -45.76
C VAL A 642 -14.48 -15.40 -44.28
N VAL A 643 -15.08 -16.23 -43.43
CA VAL A 643 -14.94 -16.17 -41.98
C VAL A 643 -13.63 -16.85 -41.58
N SER A 644 -12.66 -16.07 -41.11
CA SER A 644 -11.42 -16.58 -40.54
C SER A 644 -11.53 -16.70 -39.02
N ILE A 645 -11.41 -17.92 -38.49
CA ILE A 645 -11.49 -18.18 -37.05
C ILE A 645 -10.14 -18.73 -36.57
N SER A 646 -9.43 -17.92 -35.79
CA SER A 646 -8.24 -18.36 -35.06
C SER A 646 -8.64 -19.08 -33.78
N PRO A 647 -8.20 -20.33 -33.54
CA PRO A 647 -8.44 -21.00 -32.27
C PRO A 647 -7.75 -20.27 -31.10
N SER A 648 -8.32 -20.38 -29.90
CA SER A 648 -7.76 -19.78 -28.68
C SER A 648 -6.55 -20.57 -28.17
N GLY A 649 -5.41 -20.45 -28.87
CA GLY A 649 -4.14 -21.12 -28.56
C GLY A 649 -3.23 -21.14 -29.80
N ALA A 650 -1.97 -20.70 -29.64
CA ALA A 650 -1.07 -20.33 -30.75
C ALA A 650 -0.49 -21.51 -31.58
N SER A 651 -1.13 -22.67 -31.61
CA SER A 651 -0.58 -23.93 -32.12
C SER A 651 -1.49 -24.68 -33.11
N SER A 652 -2.47 -24.01 -33.72
CA SER A 652 -3.31 -24.59 -34.77
C SER A 652 -3.60 -23.56 -35.87
N PRO A 653 -3.61 -23.95 -37.15
CA PRO A 653 -3.86 -23.03 -38.26
C PRO A 653 -5.28 -22.45 -38.19
N PRO A 654 -5.48 -21.18 -38.62
CA PRO A 654 -6.79 -20.56 -38.62
C PRO A 654 -7.74 -21.33 -39.55
N SER A 655 -8.94 -21.62 -39.04
CA SER A 655 -9.97 -22.30 -39.83
C SER A 655 -10.77 -21.27 -40.62
N SER A 656 -10.82 -21.42 -41.94
CA SER A 656 -11.60 -20.55 -42.83
C SER A 656 -12.92 -21.21 -43.23
N PHE A 657 -14.02 -20.43 -43.16
CA PHE A 657 -15.37 -20.88 -43.49
C PHE A 657 -16.02 -19.89 -44.46
N GLU A 658 -16.44 -20.36 -45.63
CA GLU A 658 -17.06 -19.49 -46.63
C GLU A 658 -18.59 -19.44 -46.46
N LEU A 659 -19.12 -18.32 -45.98
CA LEU A 659 -20.55 -18.03 -45.89
C LEU A 659 -21.09 -17.48 -47.21
N SER A 660 -22.29 -17.91 -47.61
CA SER A 660 -23.06 -17.33 -48.72
C SER A 660 -24.32 -16.61 -48.23
N ARG A 661 -24.93 -15.76 -49.08
CA ARG A 661 -26.05 -14.88 -48.69
C ARG A 661 -27.27 -15.63 -48.15
N ASP A 662 -27.49 -16.84 -48.66
CA ASP A 662 -28.60 -17.71 -48.27
C ASP A 662 -28.39 -18.47 -46.94
N MET A 663 -27.21 -18.34 -46.33
CA MET A 663 -26.87 -18.92 -45.03
C MET A 663 -27.19 -18.00 -43.85
N VAL A 664 -27.12 -16.68 -44.01
CA VAL A 664 -27.41 -15.72 -42.93
C VAL A 664 -28.24 -14.56 -43.47
N LYS A 665 -29.41 -14.33 -42.88
CA LYS A 665 -30.21 -13.12 -43.11
C LYS A 665 -29.89 -12.08 -42.04
N PHE A 666 -29.76 -10.83 -42.47
CA PHE A 666 -29.52 -9.67 -41.60
C PHE A 666 -30.77 -8.80 -41.67
N GLU A 667 -31.42 -8.55 -40.52
CA GLU A 667 -32.63 -7.72 -40.43
C GLU A 667 -32.31 -6.45 -39.65
N LYS A 668 -32.21 -5.31 -40.33
CA LYS A 668 -32.01 -3.99 -39.71
C LYS A 668 -33.32 -3.54 -39.05
N PHE A 669 -33.27 -3.14 -37.79
CA PHE A 669 -34.42 -2.58 -37.06
C PHE A 669 -33.97 -1.49 -36.09
N LYS A 670 -34.79 -0.45 -35.95
CA LYS A 670 -34.57 0.58 -34.93
C LYS A 670 -35.13 0.13 -33.59
N LYS A 671 -34.33 0.26 -32.53
CA LYS A 671 -34.75 0.05 -31.15
C LYS A 671 -34.61 1.38 -30.40
N LYS A 672 -35.63 1.74 -29.63
CA LYS A 672 -35.46 2.81 -28.63
C LYS A 672 -34.74 2.24 -27.42
N VAL A 673 -33.53 2.74 -27.19
CA VAL A 673 -32.64 2.34 -26.10
C VAL A 673 -32.63 3.48 -25.08
N GLN A 674 -32.89 3.15 -23.82
CA GLN A 674 -32.86 4.12 -22.72
C GLN A 674 -31.53 4.08 -21.96
N GLU A 675 -30.73 3.05 -22.19
CA GLU A 675 -29.54 2.75 -21.39
C GLU A 675 -28.49 1.97 -22.21
N LYS A 676 -27.23 2.40 -22.12
CA LYS A 676 -26.07 1.80 -22.80
C LYS A 676 -25.33 0.89 -21.83
N ASN A 677 -25.22 -0.39 -22.18
CA ASN A 677 -24.41 -1.35 -21.42
C ASN A 677 -22.96 -1.30 -21.89
N PHE A 678 -22.02 -1.34 -20.94
CA PHE A 678 -20.59 -1.41 -21.21
C PHE A 678 -19.89 -2.27 -20.15
N ILE A 679 -18.69 -2.76 -20.45
CA ILE A 679 -17.83 -3.39 -19.44
C ILE A 679 -16.91 -2.28 -18.91
N PRO A 680 -16.94 -1.94 -17.61
CA PRO A 680 -16.08 -0.91 -17.05
C PRO A 680 -14.59 -1.18 -17.32
N ASN A 681 -13.84 -0.11 -17.54
CA ASN A 681 -12.40 -0.13 -17.36
C ASN A 681 -12.09 0.10 -15.88
N VAL A 682 -10.91 -0.35 -15.44
CA VAL A 682 -10.50 -0.30 -14.03
C VAL A 682 -9.16 0.44 -13.88
N ILE A 683 -9.12 1.39 -12.95
CA ILE A 683 -7.87 1.94 -12.43
C ILE A 683 -7.61 1.30 -11.07
N GLU A 684 -6.44 0.69 -10.91
CA GLU A 684 -6.03 -0.04 -9.69
C GLU A 684 -4.82 0.64 -9.01
N PRO A 685 -5.04 1.37 -7.91
CA PRO A 685 -4.02 1.65 -6.90
C PRO A 685 -3.84 0.45 -5.93
N SER A 686 -2.69 -0.21 -5.95
CA SER A 686 -2.32 -1.32 -5.05
C SER A 686 -1.17 -0.93 -4.11
N PHE A 687 -1.44 -0.86 -2.79
CA PHE A 687 -0.51 -0.36 -1.76
C PHE A 687 0.12 -1.51 -0.96
N GLY A 688 1.46 -1.59 -0.94
CA GLY A 688 2.20 -2.55 -0.12
C GLY A 688 2.41 -2.07 1.32
N ILE A 689 1.49 -2.41 2.24
CA ILE A 689 1.50 -1.91 3.64
C ILE A 689 2.82 -2.20 4.37
N GLY A 690 3.40 -3.39 4.19
CA GLY A 690 4.70 -3.75 4.79
C GLY A 690 5.86 -2.87 4.30
N ARG A 691 5.91 -2.58 2.99
CA ARG A 691 6.93 -1.69 2.41
C ARG A 691 6.75 -0.25 2.89
N LEU A 692 5.50 0.22 3.00
CA LEU A 692 5.19 1.54 3.55
C LEU A 692 5.66 1.67 5.01
N ILE A 693 5.37 0.68 5.87
CA ILE A 693 5.84 0.68 7.27
C ILE A 693 7.36 0.79 7.35
N PHE A 694 8.10 0.05 6.52
CA PHE A 694 9.57 0.16 6.45
C PHE A 694 10.01 1.58 6.07
N CYS A 695 9.45 2.13 4.98
CA CYS A 695 9.78 3.48 4.50
C CYS A 695 9.47 4.56 5.54
N ILE A 696 8.33 4.46 6.24
CA ILE A 696 7.91 5.38 7.31
C ILE A 696 8.90 5.36 8.48
N ILE A 697 9.35 4.16 8.91
CA ILE A 697 10.35 4.04 9.98
C ILE A 697 11.70 4.65 9.54
N GLU A 698 12.15 4.38 8.31
CA GLU A 698 13.43 4.88 7.81
C GLU A 698 13.42 6.42 7.59
N HIS A 699 12.35 6.96 7.00
CA HIS A 699 12.19 8.39 6.73
C HIS A 699 11.90 9.23 7.98
N SER A 700 11.33 8.62 9.03
CA SER A 700 11.13 9.27 10.33
C SER A 700 12.32 9.16 11.29
N PHE A 701 13.30 8.29 11.02
CA PHE A 701 14.44 8.10 11.92
C PHE A 701 15.30 9.36 12.05
N ARG A 702 15.63 9.74 13.29
CA ARG A 702 16.48 10.87 13.64
C ARG A 702 17.43 10.51 14.77
N THR A 703 18.55 11.22 14.85
CA THR A 703 19.54 11.07 15.93
C THR A 703 19.82 12.42 16.58
N ARG A 704 19.94 12.42 17.91
CA ARG A 704 20.36 13.56 18.72
C ARG A 704 21.72 13.28 19.32
N THR A 705 22.57 14.29 19.33
CA THR A 705 23.86 14.34 20.02
C THR A 705 23.78 15.42 21.08
N PHE A 706 24.12 15.09 22.32
CA PHE A 706 24.23 16.06 23.42
C PHE A 706 25.69 16.47 23.57
N ALA A 707 25.97 17.74 23.88
CA ALA A 707 27.35 18.25 23.93
C ALA A 707 28.19 17.59 25.05
N ASP A 708 27.54 17.32 26.19
CA ASP A 708 28.20 16.84 27.41
C ASP A 708 28.21 15.31 27.54
N GLU A 709 27.30 14.62 26.85
CA GLU A 709 27.20 13.16 26.82
C GLU A 709 27.60 12.67 25.41
N LYS A 710 28.67 11.85 25.30
CA LYS A 710 29.02 11.14 24.04
C LYS A 710 28.00 10.06 23.63
N GLU A 711 26.74 10.21 24.05
CA GLU A 711 25.62 9.30 23.87
C GLU A 711 24.72 9.82 22.75
N GLU A 712 24.70 9.12 21.61
CA GLU A 712 23.69 9.34 20.59
C GLU A 712 22.34 8.79 21.09
N ARG A 713 21.27 9.59 20.98
CA ARG A 713 19.88 9.14 21.22
C ARG A 713 19.08 9.15 19.93
N HIS A 714 18.49 8.01 19.60
CA HIS A 714 17.68 7.85 18.39
C HIS A 714 16.20 8.03 18.68
N TYR A 715 15.45 8.56 17.73
CA TYR A 715 13.99 8.71 17.84
C TYR A 715 13.32 8.58 16.48
N LEU A 716 12.02 8.23 16.49
CA LEU A 716 11.20 8.21 15.30
C LEU A 716 10.30 9.44 15.27
N SER A 717 10.62 10.38 14.38
CA SER A 717 9.86 11.59 14.14
C SER A 717 8.64 11.27 13.25
N LEU A 718 7.72 10.45 13.77
CA LEU A 718 6.48 10.03 13.09
C LEU A 718 5.44 11.15 13.08
N PRO A 719 4.63 11.31 12.01
CA PRO A 719 3.43 12.14 12.06
C PRO A 719 2.53 11.73 13.24
N TYR A 720 1.85 12.70 13.86
CA TYR A 720 1.02 12.44 15.04
C TYR A 720 -0.11 11.42 14.76
N ALA A 721 -0.62 11.43 13.52
CA ALA A 721 -1.57 10.44 13.02
C ALA A 721 -1.01 9.01 13.02
N LEU A 722 0.27 8.80 12.73
CA LEU A 722 0.90 7.46 12.67
C LEU A 722 1.58 7.01 13.96
N ALA A 723 1.75 7.88 14.95
CA ALA A 723 2.39 7.52 16.20
C ALA A 723 1.70 6.31 16.88
N PRO A 724 2.42 5.21 17.20
CA PRO A 724 1.84 3.99 17.78
C PRO A 724 1.08 4.21 19.08
N VAL A 725 1.56 5.16 19.89
CA VAL A 725 0.89 5.63 21.10
C VAL A 725 0.97 7.15 21.11
N LYS A 726 -0.15 7.82 21.38
CA LYS A 726 -0.25 9.28 21.24
C LYS A 726 0.35 10.04 22.43
N CYS A 727 0.30 9.47 23.64
CA CYS A 727 0.90 10.07 24.83
C CYS A 727 1.74 9.07 25.66
N SER A 728 2.69 9.60 26.42
CA SER A 728 3.28 8.88 27.55
C SER A 728 2.96 9.60 28.87
N VAL A 729 2.81 8.84 29.95
CA VAL A 729 2.57 9.36 31.30
C VAL A 729 3.75 8.93 32.18
N LEU A 730 4.55 9.92 32.56
CA LEU A 730 5.86 9.72 33.17
C LEU A 730 5.88 10.37 34.56
N THR A 731 6.62 9.77 35.48
CA THR A 731 6.92 10.37 36.78
C THR A 731 8.40 10.75 36.86
N ILE A 732 8.71 11.91 37.44
CA ILE A 732 10.10 12.35 37.61
C ILE A 732 10.93 11.42 38.50
N SER A 733 10.27 10.73 39.45
CA SER A 733 10.84 9.68 40.28
C SER A 733 9.80 8.58 40.57
N ASN A 734 10.17 7.55 41.34
CA ASN A 734 9.27 6.46 41.74
C ASN A 734 8.46 6.77 43.03
N ASN A 735 8.31 8.05 43.39
CA ASN A 735 7.56 8.43 44.59
C ASN A 735 6.08 7.99 44.50
N LYS A 736 5.61 7.27 45.54
CA LYS A 736 4.24 6.74 45.61
C LYS A 736 3.17 7.83 45.61
N THR A 737 3.50 9.07 46.01
CA THR A 737 2.57 10.21 45.97
C THR A 737 2.13 10.59 44.55
N PHE A 738 2.88 10.19 43.51
CA PHE A 738 2.49 10.42 42.12
C PHE A 738 1.46 9.41 41.58
N VAL A 739 1.28 8.26 42.23
CA VAL A 739 0.40 7.18 41.74
C VAL A 739 -1.07 7.61 41.53
N PRO A 740 -1.70 8.42 42.41
CA PRO A 740 -3.04 8.96 42.16
C PRO A 740 -3.10 9.81 40.88
N PHE A 741 -2.11 10.68 40.65
CA PHE A 741 -2.03 11.53 39.45
C PHE A 741 -1.81 10.71 38.18
N VAL A 742 -0.96 9.67 38.21
CA VAL A 742 -0.78 8.73 37.09
C VAL A 742 -2.12 8.11 36.68
N LYS A 743 -2.89 7.61 37.66
CA LYS A 743 -4.22 7.04 37.42
C LYS A 743 -5.21 8.08 36.90
N GLN A 744 -5.22 9.27 37.48
CA GLN A 744 -6.11 10.35 37.05
C GLN A 744 -5.85 10.78 35.60
N ILE A 745 -4.58 10.98 35.22
CA ILE A 745 -4.18 11.31 33.84
C ILE A 745 -4.54 10.16 32.90
N GLN A 746 -4.31 8.90 33.28
CA GLN A 746 -4.69 7.75 32.47
C GLN A 746 -6.20 7.68 32.24
N MET A 747 -7.02 7.91 33.28
CA MET A 747 -8.49 7.97 33.14
C MET A 747 -8.91 9.08 32.19
N ILE A 748 -8.34 10.28 32.36
CA ILE A 748 -8.61 11.44 31.51
C ILE A 748 -8.28 11.15 30.04
N LEU A 749 -7.10 10.59 29.74
CA LEU A 749 -6.70 10.26 28.36
C LEU A 749 -7.57 9.15 27.75
N ASN A 750 -7.95 8.15 28.55
CA ASN A 750 -8.85 7.08 28.10
C ASN A 750 -10.26 7.60 27.79
N GLU A 751 -10.80 8.52 28.59
CA GLU A 751 -12.14 9.12 28.38
C GLU A 751 -12.25 9.83 27.02
N ILE A 752 -11.17 10.47 26.58
CA ILE A 752 -11.06 11.13 25.26
C ILE A 752 -10.46 10.24 24.17
N SER A 753 -10.33 8.92 24.42
CA SER A 753 -9.80 7.90 23.49
C SER A 753 -8.38 8.18 22.96
N ILE A 754 -7.51 8.75 23.79
CA ILE A 754 -6.09 8.98 23.49
C ILE A 754 -5.25 7.85 24.10
N SER A 755 -4.57 7.08 23.24
CA SER A 755 -3.71 5.98 23.68
C SER A 755 -2.52 6.50 24.51
N SER A 756 -2.24 5.83 25.64
CA SER A 756 -1.21 6.26 26.58
C SER A 756 -0.28 5.12 27.05
N LYS A 757 1.02 5.42 27.19
CA LYS A 757 2.04 4.51 27.73
C LYS A 757 2.60 5.02 29.05
N ILE A 758 2.51 4.23 30.11
CA ILE A 758 2.98 4.62 31.44
C ILE A 758 4.43 4.12 31.66
N ASP A 759 5.33 4.99 32.15
CA ASP A 759 6.64 4.59 32.70
C ASP A 759 6.90 5.25 34.06
N THR A 760 6.55 4.53 35.12
CA THR A 760 6.85 4.87 36.53
C THR A 760 8.10 4.18 37.06
N SER A 761 9.01 3.70 36.18
CA SER A 761 10.23 3.03 36.62
C SER A 761 11.20 3.98 37.36
N SER A 762 12.18 3.42 38.05
CA SER A 762 13.16 4.17 38.85
C SER A 762 14.29 4.83 38.05
N VAL A 763 14.29 4.72 36.72
CA VAL A 763 15.29 5.37 35.87
C VAL A 763 15.04 6.88 35.77
N SER A 764 16.08 7.65 35.41
CA SER A 764 15.97 9.10 35.22
C SER A 764 14.94 9.48 34.15
N ILE A 765 14.30 10.64 34.31
CA ILE A 765 13.30 11.14 33.36
C ILE A 765 13.84 11.22 31.92
N GLY A 766 15.12 11.59 31.74
CA GLY A 766 15.78 11.57 30.42
C GLY A 766 15.83 10.19 29.77
N LYS A 767 16.04 9.11 30.55
CA LYS A 767 15.98 7.72 30.04
C LYS A 767 14.55 7.27 29.75
N LYS A 768 13.54 7.83 30.43
CA LYS A 768 12.13 7.61 30.11
C LYS A 768 11.75 8.29 28.79
N TYR A 769 12.09 9.57 28.63
CA TYR A 769 11.92 10.30 27.36
C TYR A 769 12.64 9.60 26.20
N ALA A 770 13.88 9.13 26.39
CA ALA A 770 14.58 8.35 25.36
C ALA A 770 13.77 7.12 24.93
N ARG A 771 13.24 6.33 25.89
CA ARG A 771 12.41 5.15 25.58
C ARG A 771 11.12 5.46 24.83
N THR A 772 10.50 6.63 25.07
CA THR A 772 9.25 7.05 24.41
C THR A 772 9.51 7.62 23.02
N ASP A 773 10.59 8.40 22.88
CA ASP A 773 11.03 9.00 21.63
C ASP A 773 11.51 7.91 20.63
N GLU A 774 12.20 6.87 21.12
CA GLU A 774 12.63 5.70 20.32
C GLU A 774 11.48 4.90 19.68
N ILE A 775 10.24 5.06 20.16
CA ILE A 775 9.03 4.45 19.56
C ILE A 775 8.06 5.51 19.01
N GLY A 776 8.54 6.74 18.87
CA GLY A 776 7.85 7.83 18.18
C GLY A 776 6.62 8.43 18.87
N ILE A 777 6.44 8.24 20.19
CA ILE A 777 5.35 8.89 20.94
C ILE A 777 5.54 10.42 20.87
N PRO A 778 4.56 11.20 20.36
CA PRO A 778 4.73 12.63 20.09
C PRO A 778 4.67 13.48 21.35
N PHE A 779 3.96 13.03 22.39
CA PHE A 779 3.76 13.80 23.62
C PHE A 779 4.09 13.00 24.89
N ALA A 780 4.73 13.66 25.85
CA ALA A 780 4.99 13.12 27.18
C ALA A 780 4.45 14.04 28.28
N VAL A 781 3.58 13.50 29.13
CA VAL A 781 3.02 14.16 30.30
C VAL A 781 3.85 13.75 31.51
N THR A 782 4.59 14.70 32.07
CA THR A 782 5.47 14.47 33.23
C THR A 782 4.85 15.01 34.50
N ILE A 783 4.74 14.12 35.49
CA ILE A 783 4.27 14.37 36.86
C ILE A 783 5.50 14.59 37.74
N ASP A 784 5.50 15.68 38.49
CA ASP A 784 6.59 16.04 39.39
C ASP A 784 6.11 16.62 40.72
N PHE A 785 7.05 17.14 41.53
CA PHE A 785 6.75 17.67 42.85
C PHE A 785 5.89 18.93 42.83
N GLN A 786 5.98 19.74 41.76
CA GLN A 786 5.10 20.90 41.59
C GLN A 786 3.65 20.44 41.30
N THR A 787 3.44 19.31 40.59
CA THR A 787 2.09 18.72 40.40
C THR A 787 1.39 18.42 41.73
N LEU A 788 2.13 18.10 42.81
CA LEU A 788 1.56 17.88 44.14
C LEU A 788 1.06 19.18 44.80
N LYS A 789 1.60 20.34 44.42
CA LYS A 789 1.20 21.67 44.92
C LYS A 789 -0.01 22.22 44.17
N ASP A 790 0.15 22.39 42.86
CA ASP A 790 -0.75 23.21 42.02
C ASP A 790 -1.63 22.39 41.06
N LYS A 791 -1.48 21.06 41.03
CA LYS A 791 -2.14 20.14 40.09
C LYS A 791 -1.88 20.46 38.61
N SER A 792 -0.77 21.13 38.31
CA SER A 792 -0.27 21.32 36.95
C SER A 792 0.66 20.18 36.53
N VAL A 793 0.76 19.93 35.23
CA VAL A 793 1.65 18.92 34.64
C VAL A 793 2.50 19.57 33.55
N THR A 794 3.68 18.99 33.30
CA THR A 794 4.49 19.38 32.15
C THR A 794 4.13 18.51 30.95
N LEU A 795 3.78 19.15 29.83
CA LEU A 795 3.66 18.49 28.52
C LEU A 795 4.92 18.77 27.72
N ARG A 796 5.59 17.71 27.26
CA ARG A 796 6.74 17.75 26.36
C ARG A 796 6.33 17.26 24.98
N GLU A 797 6.80 17.95 23.95
CA GLU A 797 6.72 17.48 22.56
C GLU A 797 8.01 16.75 22.16
N ARG A 798 7.86 15.69 21.35
CA ARG A 798 8.92 14.76 21.00
C ARG A 798 10.07 15.42 20.26
N ASP A 799 9.80 16.07 19.12
CA ASP A 799 10.79 16.48 18.11
C ASP A 799 11.65 17.65 18.58
N SER A 800 11.00 18.72 19.05
CA SER A 800 11.64 19.92 19.59
C SER A 800 12.22 19.72 20.99
N MET A 801 11.76 18.68 21.72
CA MET A 801 12.01 18.45 23.14
C MET A 801 11.52 19.55 24.10
N LEU A 802 10.90 20.61 23.57
CA LEU A 802 10.40 21.74 24.35
C LEU A 802 9.25 21.31 25.27
N GLN A 803 9.02 22.11 26.30
CA GLN A 803 8.11 21.78 27.40
C GLN A 803 7.24 22.99 27.72
N VAL A 804 5.97 22.73 28.01
CA VAL A 804 5.01 23.72 28.52
C VAL A 804 4.40 23.21 29.81
N ARG A 805 3.98 24.13 30.69
CA ARG A 805 3.25 23.81 31.93
C ARG A 805 1.78 24.17 31.74
N LEU A 806 0.88 23.29 32.20
CA LEU A 806 -0.56 23.45 32.03
C LEU A 806 -1.32 22.84 33.22
N GLY A 807 -2.51 23.33 33.49
CA GLY A 807 -3.42 22.73 34.47
C GLY A 807 -3.88 21.35 34.01
N LEU A 808 -4.07 20.42 34.95
CA LEU A 808 -4.55 19.05 34.62
C LEU A 808 -5.91 19.04 33.90
N SER A 809 -6.75 20.06 34.10
CA SER A 809 -8.02 20.27 33.39
C SER A 809 -7.86 20.71 31.94
N GLU A 810 -6.72 21.28 31.56
CA GLU A 810 -6.46 21.80 30.21
C GLU A 810 -5.83 20.74 29.28
N LEU A 811 -5.18 19.74 29.88
CA LEU A 811 -4.50 18.64 29.20
C LEU A 811 -5.37 17.94 28.10
N PRO A 812 -6.66 17.63 28.33
CA PRO A 812 -7.53 17.06 27.29
C PRO A 812 -7.61 17.92 26.03
N GLY A 813 -7.86 19.22 26.22
CA GLY A 813 -8.03 20.17 25.13
C GLY A 813 -6.73 20.39 24.37
N ALA A 814 -5.62 20.59 25.09
CA ALA A 814 -4.30 20.79 24.51
C ALA A 814 -3.87 19.61 23.64
N VAL A 815 -3.88 18.38 24.18
CA VAL A 815 -3.45 17.19 23.44
C VAL A 815 -4.40 16.88 22.28
N THR A 816 -5.71 17.02 22.47
CA THR A 816 -6.69 16.79 21.39
C THR A 816 -6.53 17.80 20.24
N ALA A 817 -6.26 19.07 20.54
CA ALA A 817 -6.04 20.10 19.53
C ALA A 817 -4.77 19.84 18.70
N LEU A 818 -3.67 19.43 19.37
CA LEU A 818 -2.40 19.07 18.74
C LEU A 818 -2.54 17.82 17.85
N LEU A 819 -3.10 16.72 18.37
CA LEU A 819 -3.27 15.46 17.63
C LEU A 819 -4.18 15.61 16.40
N ARG A 820 -5.19 16.49 16.48
CA ARG A 820 -6.10 16.80 15.37
C ARG A 820 -5.60 17.95 14.48
N GLN A 821 -4.36 18.40 14.65
CA GLN A 821 -3.73 19.50 13.91
C GLN A 821 -4.56 20.81 13.89
N LYS A 822 -5.45 21.00 14.86
CA LYS A 822 -6.22 22.24 15.06
C LYS A 822 -5.40 23.35 15.71
N LYS A 823 -4.24 22.99 16.25
CA LYS A 823 -3.27 23.87 16.87
C LYS A 823 -1.87 23.27 16.66
N THR A 824 -0.88 24.09 16.34
CA THR A 824 0.51 23.68 16.24
C THR A 824 1.18 23.65 17.62
N TRP A 825 2.32 22.96 17.72
CA TRP A 825 3.13 22.99 18.93
C TRP A 825 3.65 24.41 19.25
N ALA A 826 4.08 25.16 18.23
CA ALA A 826 4.56 26.54 18.38
C ALA A 826 3.49 27.47 18.97
N GLU A 827 2.23 27.35 18.52
CA GLU A 827 1.09 28.10 19.07
C GLU A 827 0.78 27.70 20.53
N LEU A 828 1.07 26.46 20.94
CA LEU A 828 0.91 26.04 22.33
C LEU A 828 2.03 26.60 23.22
N VAL A 829 3.27 26.56 22.75
CA VAL A 829 4.41 27.23 23.41
C VAL A 829 4.16 28.74 23.55
N ALA A 830 3.64 29.40 22.51
CA ALA A 830 3.30 30.82 22.54
C ALA A 830 2.18 31.16 23.53
N GLN A 831 1.21 30.26 23.76
CA GLN A 831 0.13 30.46 24.73
C GLN A 831 0.58 30.20 26.18
N CYS A 832 1.32 29.12 26.41
CA CYS A 832 1.64 28.64 27.77
C CYS A 832 2.99 29.14 28.31
N GLY A 833 3.87 29.62 27.43
CA GLY A 833 5.26 29.89 27.76
C GLY A 833 6.13 28.63 27.84
N LEU A 834 7.44 28.80 27.71
CA LEU A 834 8.41 27.72 27.85
C LEU A 834 8.62 27.36 29.33
N PHE A 835 8.46 26.08 29.66
CA PHE A 835 8.80 25.54 30.98
C PHE A 835 10.27 25.14 31.01
N THR A 836 11.07 25.85 31.82
CA THR A 836 12.51 25.62 31.97
C THR A 836 12.89 24.94 33.29
N GLN A 837 12.18 25.25 34.39
CA GLN A 837 12.44 24.71 35.72
C GLN A 837 11.17 24.66 36.58
N GLN A 838 11.15 23.78 37.58
CA GLN A 838 10.07 23.71 38.58
C GLN A 838 10.11 24.93 39.49
N ASN A 839 8.94 25.51 39.77
CA ASN A 839 8.82 26.43 40.89
C ASN A 839 8.43 25.63 42.14
N LEU A 840 9.40 25.47 43.05
CA LEU A 840 9.23 24.77 44.32
C LEU A 840 9.16 25.71 45.52
N ASP A 841 9.21 27.03 45.31
CA ASP A 841 9.05 28.01 46.39
C ASP A 841 7.65 27.90 47.03
N PRO A 842 7.55 28.10 48.35
CA PRO A 842 6.36 27.77 49.14
C PRO A 842 5.09 28.56 48.78
#